data_AF-A0A2G5T796-F1
#
_entry.id   AF-A0A2G5T796-F1
#
_cell.length_a   1.000
_cell.length_b   1.000
_cell.length_c   1.000
_cell.angle_alpha   90.00
_cell.angle_beta   90.00
_cell.angle_gamma   90.00
#
_symmetry.space_group_name_H-M   'P 1'
#
loop_
_entity.id
_entity.type
_entity.pdbx_description
1 polymer ?
#
loop_
_entity_poly.entity_id
_entity_poly.type
_entity_poly.pdbx_seq_one_letter_code
_entity_poly.pdbx_strand_id
1 'polypeptide(L)'
;MIVNAKEIVVMTPTVLKALVDTFVVSDANTIQQWKCTDKDPLKNLQSLMNLSTELRANYTSPEFLHRFLKRQIGFPGCVESLKLPKTTFYTNTPIIHLSLSKRRYVYKRDLYAFLQNSILEVPLRRSEAEVALSLVVYFMRTQEENVKPAEMVMVPEAAVFEDIEKKIYETNKKLVKGGWKELAPKNLRFDEMPIHKTSELFMEVLSNKDSNVGDVLACLEQFDRDMPMRFNGLAYTKIYIWVQQIVKIFEEFIENHPELFLPKPESREATENSKAIVRLFQLDGKKVVMAHEFLYRMKCEGFDVSKFEGIIEPMENYRTLTIHKIFDLVPRDLMKGVEFVCMDPVTISTLVPFLYGGYCLIKFDGDSFTAVNSEEPVEENVEEVIDPLSEEKEIPEKPKKMKNLNKKKNRKSAPKIQISKTIEKESAACPKCYRASLYTRKANEKLRLDKIETKALNKKVSQMEKEAEEKDARILALEKLLESQKKGMDALKVEKKQMAENYEKKVAQLEKLIDYQEERIETLEANKVPVILSPTKADENTEKVRDAIFSLMNIQGTIRSEQPIAKVSELTNRLMMTTESEEVRISCRLELSKFLRDCGAYMKAVDANLRTIRETQKVDSDRMADLPQFPMLSQGFLNAYKEIIKVDVPKICESLLTTPEMEVPDTECMICLDELMANEEQIQCECCKKQYHGGCIRQWSQTKRTCPTCNRGILDDKEFPKLS
;
A
#
# COMPACT_ATOMS: atom_id res chain seq x y z
N MET A 1 -7.61 -24.81 16.91
CA MET A 1 -7.89 -23.53 16.21
C MET A 1 -6.57 -23.05 15.67
N ILE A 2 -6.54 -22.67 14.40
CA ILE A 2 -5.37 -22.10 13.72
C ILE A 2 -5.73 -20.65 13.46
N VAL A 3 -4.85 -19.71 13.83
CA VAL A 3 -5.08 -18.27 13.68
C VAL A 3 -4.26 -17.77 12.51
N ASN A 4 -4.87 -16.96 11.65
CA ASN A 4 -4.15 -16.28 10.58
C ASN A 4 -3.25 -15.20 11.20
N ALA A 5 -1.95 -15.22 10.92
CA ALA A 5 -1.00 -14.29 11.51
C ALA A 5 -1.31 -12.82 11.14
N LYS A 6 -1.88 -12.55 9.95
CA LYS A 6 -2.24 -11.19 9.54
C LYS A 6 -3.36 -10.58 10.40
N GLU A 7 -4.16 -11.40 11.07
CA GLU A 7 -5.18 -10.91 12.02
C GLU A 7 -4.59 -10.49 13.37
N ILE A 8 -3.35 -10.92 13.66
CA ILE A 8 -2.60 -10.63 14.88
C ILE A 8 -1.69 -9.42 14.68
N VAL A 9 -1.05 -9.31 13.50
CA VAL A 9 -0.09 -8.26 13.16
C VAL A 9 -0.81 -6.94 12.93
N VAL A 10 -1.20 -6.29 14.02
CA VAL A 10 -1.80 -4.96 14.06
C VAL A 10 -1.02 -4.05 15.00
N MET A 11 -1.21 -2.74 14.84
CA MET A 11 -0.60 -1.76 15.73
C MET A 11 -1.21 -1.90 17.13
N THR A 12 -0.40 -2.22 18.13
CA THR A 12 -0.87 -2.39 19.50
C THR A 12 -1.11 -1.03 20.18
N PRO A 13 -1.93 -0.97 21.24
CA PRO A 13 -2.17 0.28 21.96
C PRO A 13 -0.88 0.90 22.53
N THR A 14 0.06 0.07 22.98
CA THR A 14 1.38 0.51 23.45
C THR A 14 2.16 1.24 22.35
N VAL A 15 2.17 0.67 21.14
CA VAL A 15 2.86 1.27 19.99
C VAL A 15 2.15 2.56 19.57
N LEU A 16 0.81 2.52 19.48
CA LEU A 16 0.02 3.70 19.12
C LEU A 16 0.25 4.85 20.11
N LYS A 17 0.29 4.54 21.42
CA LYS A 17 0.56 5.52 22.47
C LYS A 17 1.93 6.16 22.32
N ALA A 18 2.98 5.35 22.14
CA ALA A 18 4.33 5.86 21.92
C ALA A 18 4.43 6.76 20.66
N LEU A 19 3.72 6.42 19.59
CA LEU A 19 3.67 7.24 18.38
C LEU A 19 2.96 8.57 18.60
N VAL A 20 1.86 8.56 19.34
CA VAL A 20 1.17 9.80 19.74
C VAL A 20 2.09 10.66 20.59
N ASP A 21 2.73 10.07 21.60
CA ASP A 21 3.60 10.79 22.53
C ASP A 21 4.82 11.42 21.83
N THR A 22 5.25 10.84 20.71
CA THR A 22 6.44 11.30 19.96
C THR A 22 6.12 12.29 18.83
N PHE A 23 5.05 12.04 18.06
CA PHE A 23 4.84 12.72 16.77
C PHE A 23 3.61 13.61 16.72
N VAL A 24 2.71 13.53 17.69
CA VAL A 24 1.48 14.32 17.68
C VAL A 24 1.72 15.64 18.38
N VAL A 25 1.49 16.73 17.65
CA VAL A 25 1.57 18.09 18.19
C VAL A 25 0.26 18.39 18.92
N SER A 26 0.32 18.44 20.24
CA SER A 26 -0.76 18.85 21.13
C SER A 26 -0.17 19.31 22.47
N ASP A 27 -0.96 20.00 23.28
CA ASP A 27 -0.56 20.30 24.65
C ASP A 27 -0.25 19.00 25.45
N ALA A 28 0.83 19.04 26.23
CA ALA A 28 1.33 17.87 26.97
C ALA A 28 0.30 17.30 27.96
N ASN A 29 -0.62 18.13 28.46
CA ASN A 29 -1.63 17.73 29.42
C ASN A 29 -2.70 16.84 28.75
N THR A 30 -3.15 17.18 27.54
CA THR A 30 -4.06 16.37 26.73
C THR A 30 -3.49 14.98 26.46
N ILE A 31 -2.22 14.90 26.07
CA ILE A 31 -1.56 13.62 25.77
C ILE A 31 -1.40 12.78 27.05
N GLN A 32 -1.04 13.39 28.18
CA GLN A 32 -0.89 12.69 29.47
C GLN A 32 -2.21 12.15 30.02
N GLN A 33 -3.32 12.88 29.84
CA GLN A 33 -4.64 12.44 30.30
C GLN A 33 -5.27 11.36 29.42
N TRP A 34 -4.78 11.21 28.19
CA TRP A 34 -5.31 10.26 27.23
C TRP A 34 -4.91 8.81 27.56
N LYS A 35 -5.92 7.92 27.57
CA LYS A 35 -5.74 6.48 27.77
C LYS A 35 -5.89 5.75 26.44
N CYS A 36 -4.86 5.01 26.06
CA CYS A 36 -4.86 4.14 24.88
C CYS A 36 -5.04 2.69 25.32
N THR A 37 -6.27 2.19 25.28
CA THR A 37 -6.61 0.85 25.83
C THR A 37 -7.42 -0.03 24.88
N ASP A 38 -8.09 0.55 23.87
CA ASP A 38 -8.88 -0.24 22.93
C ASP A 38 -7.96 -1.01 21.98
N LYS A 39 -8.36 -2.19 21.48
CA LYS A 39 -7.59 -2.91 20.45
C LYS A 39 -7.69 -2.24 19.08
N ASP A 40 -8.73 -1.44 18.85
CA ASP A 40 -8.94 -0.68 17.61
C ASP A 40 -8.19 0.67 17.67
N PRO A 41 -7.19 0.89 16.80
CA PRO A 41 -6.45 2.14 16.79
C PRO A 41 -7.31 3.35 16.46
N LEU A 42 -8.36 3.22 15.64
CA LEU A 42 -9.21 4.35 15.24
C LEU A 42 -10.07 4.83 16.40
N LYS A 43 -10.59 3.92 17.22
CA LYS A 43 -11.35 4.29 18.44
C LYS A 43 -10.48 5.04 19.44
N ASN A 44 -9.25 4.55 19.65
CA ASN A 44 -8.26 5.22 20.47
C ASN A 44 -7.98 6.63 19.96
N LEU A 45 -7.68 6.80 18.67
CA LEU A 45 -7.40 8.12 18.09
C LEU A 45 -8.61 9.05 18.10
N GLN A 46 -9.82 8.53 17.89
CA GLN A 46 -11.04 9.30 18.03
C GLN A 46 -11.21 9.82 19.46
N SER A 47 -10.93 8.98 20.47
CA SER A 47 -10.98 9.41 21.87
C SER A 47 -9.96 10.50 22.18
N LEU A 48 -8.76 10.44 21.59
CA LEU A 48 -7.73 11.47 21.71
C LEU A 48 -8.18 12.80 21.08
N MET A 49 -8.72 12.75 19.85
CA MET A 49 -9.19 13.94 19.14
C MET A 49 -10.40 14.60 19.81
N ASN A 50 -11.16 13.86 20.62
CA ASN A 50 -12.25 14.43 21.42
C ASN A 50 -11.73 15.30 22.58
N LEU A 51 -10.47 15.14 23.00
CA LEU A 51 -9.87 15.88 24.11
C LEU A 51 -9.38 17.28 23.71
N SER A 52 -9.03 17.50 22.43
CA SER A 52 -8.48 18.78 21.97
C SER A 52 -9.08 19.24 20.63
N THR A 53 -9.45 20.51 20.56
CA THR A 53 -9.88 21.17 19.31
C THR A 53 -8.72 21.40 18.35
N GLU A 54 -7.50 21.58 18.87
CA GLU A 54 -6.28 21.76 18.07
C GLU A 54 -5.92 20.50 17.29
N LEU A 55 -6.03 19.33 17.93
CA LEU A 55 -5.86 18.04 17.26
C LEU A 55 -6.84 17.84 16.10
N ARG A 56 -8.09 18.29 16.26
CA ARG A 56 -9.10 18.23 15.20
C ARG A 56 -8.77 19.18 14.05
N ALA A 57 -8.21 20.35 14.34
CA ALA A 57 -7.78 21.30 13.30
C ALA A 57 -6.56 20.78 12.52
N ASN A 58 -5.56 20.24 13.21
CA ASN A 58 -4.29 19.81 12.60
C ASN A 58 -4.40 18.49 11.83
N TYR A 59 -5.21 17.55 12.31
CA TYR A 59 -5.26 16.19 11.75
C TYR A 59 -6.59 15.82 11.09
N THR A 60 -7.62 16.66 11.17
CA THR A 60 -8.93 16.54 10.48
C THR A 60 -9.81 15.30 10.80
N SER A 61 -9.24 14.09 10.87
CA SER A 61 -9.94 12.83 11.14
C SER A 61 -9.02 11.78 11.81
N PRO A 62 -9.57 10.82 12.57
CA PRO A 62 -8.79 9.71 13.13
C PRO A 62 -8.09 8.87 12.05
N GLU A 63 -8.70 8.72 10.87
CA GLU A 63 -8.13 7.97 9.75
C GLU A 63 -6.90 8.68 9.17
N PHE A 64 -6.97 10.00 9.04
CA PHE A 64 -5.82 10.81 8.61
C PHE A 64 -4.70 10.74 9.66
N LEU A 65 -5.02 10.90 10.94
CA LEU A 65 -4.04 10.79 12.03
C LEU A 65 -3.40 9.39 12.08
N HIS A 66 -4.20 8.33 11.95
CA HIS A 66 -3.69 6.96 11.89
C HIS A 66 -2.75 6.75 10.69
N ARG A 67 -3.13 7.27 9.51
CA ARG A 67 -2.27 7.21 8.30
C ARG A 67 -0.98 7.99 8.50
N PHE A 68 -1.05 9.16 9.13
CA PHE A 68 0.13 9.96 9.48
C PHE A 68 1.07 9.19 10.42
N LEU A 69 0.56 8.68 11.54
CA LEU A 69 1.34 7.90 12.52
C LEU A 69 1.92 6.63 11.90
N LYS A 70 1.17 5.95 11.02
CA LYS A 70 1.67 4.77 10.30
C LYS A 70 2.85 5.10 9.38
N ARG A 71 2.93 6.31 8.81
CA ARG A 71 4.11 6.73 8.05
C ARG A 71 5.35 6.91 8.93
N GLN A 72 5.16 7.29 10.20
CA GLN A 72 6.25 7.52 11.14
C GLN A 72 6.97 6.25 11.60
N ILE A 73 6.37 5.07 11.43
CA ILE A 73 7.04 3.79 11.70
C ILE A 73 7.63 3.15 10.44
N GLY A 74 7.41 3.73 9.26
CA GLY A 74 7.69 3.12 7.96
C GLY A 74 9.17 3.03 7.57
N PHE A 75 10.10 3.41 8.44
CA PHE A 75 11.53 3.38 8.15
C PHE A 75 12.25 2.20 8.84
N PRO A 76 13.32 1.67 8.23
CA PRO A 76 14.09 0.55 8.80
C PRO A 76 14.61 0.89 10.19
N GLY A 77 14.44 0.00 11.17
CA GLY A 77 14.90 0.21 12.54
C GLY A 77 14.11 1.24 13.38
N CYS A 78 12.89 1.59 12.97
CA CYS A 78 12.00 2.49 13.73
C CYS A 78 11.77 2.09 15.20
N VAL A 79 11.77 0.79 15.51
CA VAL A 79 11.62 0.28 16.89
C VAL A 79 12.74 0.79 17.80
N GLU A 80 13.98 0.79 17.30
CA GLU A 80 15.15 1.31 18.01
C GLU A 80 15.05 2.83 18.19
N SER A 81 14.73 3.54 17.10
CA SER A 81 14.59 5.01 17.12
C SER A 81 13.51 5.50 18.08
N LEU A 82 12.42 4.74 18.20
CA LEU A 82 11.25 5.11 19.00
C LEU A 82 11.26 4.46 20.39
N LYS A 83 12.32 3.72 20.73
CA LYS A 83 12.45 2.97 21.99
C LYS A 83 11.25 2.08 22.27
N LEU A 84 10.68 1.47 21.22
CA LEU A 84 9.57 0.53 21.33
C LEU A 84 10.08 -0.83 21.84
N PRO A 85 9.25 -1.62 22.54
CA PRO A 85 9.63 -2.97 22.95
C PRO A 85 9.97 -3.83 21.74
N LYS A 86 11.00 -4.67 21.83
CA LYS A 86 11.40 -5.59 20.75
C LYS A 86 10.36 -6.66 20.43
N THR A 87 9.37 -6.84 21.29
CA THR A 87 8.19 -7.70 21.05
C THR A 87 7.16 -7.07 20.08
N THR A 88 7.44 -5.85 19.59
CA THR A 88 6.59 -5.10 18.65
C THR A 88 6.67 -5.67 17.23
N PHE A 89 5.52 -6.08 16.70
CA PHE A 89 5.37 -6.63 15.34
C PHE A 89 5.91 -5.69 14.24
N TYR A 90 6.39 -6.29 13.15
CA TYR A 90 6.63 -5.59 11.89
C TYR A 90 5.29 -5.28 11.23
N THR A 91 4.81 -4.04 11.34
CA THR A 91 3.49 -3.63 10.82
C THR A 91 3.55 -2.87 9.49
N ASN A 92 4.76 -2.58 9.00
CA ASN A 92 4.96 -1.89 7.73
C ASN A 92 5.30 -2.84 6.61
N THR A 93 4.93 -2.43 5.40
CA THR A 93 5.33 -3.12 4.18
C THR A 93 6.70 -2.59 3.78
N PRO A 94 7.74 -3.45 3.69
CA PRO A 94 9.06 -3.07 3.20
C PRO A 94 8.98 -2.30 1.88
N ILE A 95 9.71 -1.20 1.80
CA ILE A 95 9.78 -0.38 0.59
C ILE A 95 10.86 -0.95 -0.33
N ILE A 96 10.48 -1.21 -1.58
CA ILE A 96 11.42 -1.72 -2.59
C ILE A 96 11.89 -0.55 -3.44
N HIS A 97 13.21 -0.34 -3.44
CA HIS A 97 13.89 0.71 -4.17
C HIS A 97 14.43 0.19 -5.49
N LEU A 98 14.39 1.03 -6.52
CA LEU A 98 14.97 0.71 -7.83
C LEU A 98 16.34 1.36 -7.96
N SER A 99 17.29 0.62 -8.52
CA SER A 99 18.57 1.19 -8.91
C SER A 99 18.51 1.89 -10.26
N LEU A 100 19.57 2.64 -10.61
CA LEU A 100 19.72 3.20 -11.96
C LEU A 100 19.72 2.10 -13.04
N SER A 101 20.19 0.89 -12.69
CA SER A 101 20.13 -0.30 -13.55
C SER A 101 18.77 -1.03 -13.51
N LYS A 102 17.75 -0.43 -12.89
CA LYS A 102 16.39 -0.99 -12.70
C LYS A 102 16.34 -2.30 -11.88
N ARG A 103 17.37 -2.58 -11.08
CA ARG A 103 17.37 -3.72 -10.15
C ARG A 103 16.65 -3.35 -8.86
N ARG A 104 16.07 -4.34 -8.19
CA ARG A 104 15.25 -4.15 -6.98
C ARG A 104 16.12 -4.35 -5.74
N TYR A 105 16.10 -3.37 -4.85
CA TYR A 105 16.83 -3.36 -3.59
C TYR A 105 15.91 -3.06 -2.42
N VAL A 106 16.27 -3.56 -1.25
CA VAL A 106 15.57 -3.32 0.01
C VAL A 106 16.60 -3.12 1.11
N TYR A 107 16.22 -2.43 2.18
CA TYR A 107 17.04 -2.42 3.38
C TYR A 107 17.12 -3.83 3.96
N LYS A 108 18.33 -4.21 4.36
CA LYS A 108 18.58 -5.55 4.89
C LYS A 108 17.80 -5.80 6.18
N ARG A 109 17.66 -4.78 7.03
CA ARG A 109 16.80 -4.80 8.23
C ARG A 109 15.32 -5.07 7.91
N ASP A 110 14.82 -4.64 6.74
CA ASP A 110 13.43 -4.88 6.35
C ASP A 110 13.18 -6.34 5.88
N LEU A 111 14.23 -7.14 5.64
CA LEU A 111 14.06 -8.57 5.32
C LEU A 111 13.43 -9.37 6.46
N TYR A 112 13.59 -8.92 7.72
CA TYR A 112 12.93 -9.55 8.87
C TYR A 112 11.41 -9.40 8.84
N ALA A 113 10.88 -8.35 8.20
CA ALA A 113 9.44 -8.25 7.95
C ALA A 113 8.96 -9.32 6.94
N PHE A 114 9.79 -9.71 5.97
CA PHE A 114 9.48 -10.82 5.07
C PHE A 114 9.46 -12.17 5.81
N LEU A 115 10.38 -12.39 6.75
CA LEU A 115 10.36 -13.58 7.62
C LEU A 115 9.09 -13.64 8.47
N GLN A 116 8.69 -12.53 9.11
CA GLN A 116 7.42 -12.47 9.83
C GLN A 116 6.23 -12.79 8.90
N ASN A 117 6.23 -12.25 7.68
CA ASN A 117 5.17 -12.48 6.70
C ASN A 117 5.13 -13.91 6.14
N SER A 118 6.23 -14.67 6.29
CA SER A 118 6.29 -16.10 5.93
C SER A 118 5.53 -16.97 6.96
N ILE A 119 5.24 -16.43 8.15
CA ILE A 119 4.34 -17.08 9.11
C ILE A 119 2.90 -16.75 8.70
N LEU A 120 2.27 -17.62 7.92
CA LEU A 120 0.88 -17.42 7.49
C LEU A 120 -0.14 -17.76 8.58
N GLU A 121 0.16 -18.77 9.39
CA GLU A 121 -0.73 -19.37 10.36
C GLU A 121 0.00 -19.72 11.65
N VAL A 122 -0.69 -19.57 12.78
CA VAL A 122 -0.19 -19.96 14.12
C VAL A 122 -1.15 -21.00 14.72
N PRO A 123 -0.67 -22.21 15.08
CA PRO A 123 -1.50 -23.34 15.52
C PRO A 123 -1.86 -23.24 17.03
N LEU A 124 -2.18 -22.04 17.51
CA LEU A 124 -2.47 -21.73 18.91
C LEU A 124 -3.79 -20.95 19.01
N ARG A 125 -4.35 -20.79 20.22
CA ARG A 125 -5.50 -19.89 20.43
C ARG A 125 -5.06 -18.44 20.20
N ARG A 126 -6.01 -17.53 19.92
CA ARG A 126 -5.70 -16.13 19.55
C ARG A 126 -4.74 -15.42 20.54
N SER A 127 -5.02 -15.46 21.84
CA SER A 127 -4.17 -14.83 22.85
C SER A 127 -2.81 -15.52 23.00
N GLU A 128 -2.77 -16.86 22.90
CA GLU A 128 -1.52 -17.65 22.89
C GLU A 128 -0.67 -17.32 21.65
N ALA A 129 -1.31 -17.17 20.48
CA ALA A 129 -0.68 -16.86 19.21
C ALA A 129 -0.12 -15.43 19.17
N GLU A 130 -0.84 -14.46 19.74
CA GLU A 130 -0.38 -13.07 19.91
C GLU A 130 0.98 -13.05 20.64
N VAL A 131 1.08 -13.71 21.80
CA VAL A 131 2.31 -13.77 22.60
C VAL A 131 3.40 -14.58 21.92
N ALA A 132 3.05 -15.74 21.36
CA ALA A 132 4.01 -16.59 20.67
C ALA A 132 4.67 -15.85 19.49
N LEU A 133 3.89 -15.15 18.68
CA LEU A 133 4.42 -14.37 17.57
C LEU A 133 5.26 -13.18 18.06
N SER A 134 4.85 -12.50 19.14
CA SER A 134 5.65 -11.42 19.75
C SER A 134 7.03 -11.89 20.21
N LEU A 135 7.13 -13.10 20.76
CA LEU A 135 8.41 -13.70 21.18
C LEU A 135 9.28 -14.08 19.97
N VAL A 136 8.70 -14.61 18.89
CA VAL A 136 9.44 -14.85 17.64
C VAL A 136 9.93 -13.53 17.03
N VAL A 137 9.12 -12.46 17.10
CA VAL A 137 9.54 -11.12 16.65
C VAL A 137 10.68 -10.57 17.50
N TYR A 138 10.68 -10.79 18.82
CA TYR A 138 11.80 -10.41 19.67
C TYR A 138 13.12 -11.04 19.21
N PHE A 139 13.11 -12.33 18.86
CA PHE A 139 14.26 -13.00 18.25
C PHE A 139 14.69 -12.30 16.95
N MET A 140 13.75 -12.08 16.01
CA MET A 140 14.07 -11.42 14.74
C MET A 140 14.65 -10.01 14.92
N ARG A 141 14.11 -9.23 15.87
CA ARG A 141 14.60 -7.88 16.21
C ARG A 141 16.01 -7.91 16.80
N THR A 142 16.33 -8.93 17.59
CA THR A 142 17.70 -9.15 18.09
C THR A 142 18.66 -9.38 16.92
N GLN A 143 18.27 -10.21 15.96
CA GLN A 143 19.11 -10.46 14.78
C GLN A 143 19.22 -9.22 13.88
N GLU A 144 18.14 -8.44 13.77
CA GLU A 144 18.09 -7.17 13.01
C GLU A 144 19.10 -6.14 13.54
N GLU A 145 19.29 -6.05 14.85
CA GLU A 145 20.24 -5.11 15.47
C GLU A 145 21.70 -5.36 15.08
N ASN A 146 22.05 -6.61 14.78
CA ASN A 146 23.39 -6.98 14.30
C ASN A 146 23.65 -6.49 12.86
N VAL A 147 22.63 -6.02 12.15
CA VAL A 147 22.74 -5.50 10.78
C VAL A 147 22.83 -3.98 10.80
N LYS A 148 23.77 -3.41 10.02
CA LYS A 148 23.92 -1.95 9.94
C LYS A 148 22.65 -1.30 9.36
N PRO A 149 22.11 -0.21 9.95
CA PRO A 149 20.84 0.39 9.55
C PRO A 149 20.75 0.78 8.07
N ALA A 150 21.83 1.32 7.51
CA ALA A 150 21.90 1.76 6.11
C ALA A 150 22.24 0.64 5.12
N GLU A 151 22.39 -0.62 5.56
CA GLU A 151 22.72 -1.75 4.67
C GLU A 151 21.56 -2.13 3.77
N MET A 152 21.86 -2.27 2.48
CA MET A 152 20.90 -2.67 1.46
C MET A 152 21.36 -3.95 0.76
N VAL A 153 20.39 -4.70 0.29
CA VAL A 153 20.58 -5.96 -0.42
C VAL A 153 19.61 -6.04 -1.59
N MET A 154 19.98 -6.80 -2.61
CA MET A 154 19.07 -7.08 -3.72
C MET A 154 17.89 -7.88 -3.19
N VAL A 155 16.68 -7.56 -3.65
CA VAL A 155 15.47 -8.29 -3.25
C VAL A 155 15.62 -9.74 -3.71
N PRO A 156 15.58 -10.74 -2.80
CA PRO A 156 15.69 -12.14 -3.18
C PRO A 156 14.46 -12.59 -3.98
N GLU A 157 14.60 -13.67 -4.74
CA GLU A 157 13.48 -14.29 -5.45
C GLU A 157 12.43 -14.81 -4.46
N ALA A 158 11.15 -14.80 -4.85
CA ALA A 158 10.07 -15.23 -3.97
C ALA A 158 10.26 -16.68 -3.48
N ALA A 159 10.80 -17.55 -4.32
CA ALA A 159 11.10 -18.96 -4.02
C ALA A 159 11.99 -19.14 -2.77
N VAL A 160 12.86 -18.16 -2.45
CA VAL A 160 13.71 -18.19 -1.26
C VAL A 160 12.89 -18.25 0.03
N PHE A 161 11.73 -17.58 0.08
CA PHE A 161 10.84 -17.60 1.24
C PHE A 161 9.79 -18.72 1.19
N GLU A 162 9.45 -19.23 0.00
CA GLU A 162 8.48 -20.33 -0.17
C GLU A 162 8.90 -21.60 0.60
N ASP A 163 10.20 -21.90 0.61
CA ASP A 163 10.74 -23.04 1.37
C ASP A 163 10.53 -22.88 2.88
N ILE A 164 10.65 -21.65 3.40
CA ILE A 164 10.38 -21.34 4.81
C ILE A 164 8.89 -21.49 5.11
N GLU A 165 8.03 -20.91 4.27
CA GLU A 165 6.57 -21.03 4.42
C GLU A 165 6.14 -22.50 4.49
N LYS A 166 6.72 -23.35 3.64
CA LYS A 166 6.48 -24.79 3.63
C LYS A 166 6.98 -25.47 4.91
N LYS A 167 8.20 -25.17 5.38
CA LYS A 167 8.74 -25.72 6.64
C LYS A 167 7.87 -25.33 7.84
N ILE A 168 7.42 -24.08 7.91
CA ILE A 168 6.51 -23.59 8.95
C ILE A 168 5.17 -24.32 8.88
N TYR A 169 4.59 -24.46 7.68
CA TYR A 169 3.33 -25.17 7.48
C TYR A 169 3.40 -26.63 7.94
N GLU A 170 4.45 -27.36 7.55
CA GLU A 170 4.66 -28.75 7.96
C GLU A 170 4.84 -28.89 9.47
N THR A 171 5.57 -27.96 10.08
CA THR A 171 5.78 -27.89 11.53
C THR A 171 4.48 -27.64 12.27
N ASN A 172 3.69 -26.67 11.82
CA ASN A 172 2.37 -26.37 12.37
C ASN A 172 1.45 -27.57 12.27
N LYS A 173 1.43 -28.27 11.13
CA LYS A 173 0.63 -29.49 10.92
C LYS A 173 1.01 -30.61 11.91
N LYS A 174 2.30 -30.80 12.21
CA LYS A 174 2.77 -31.77 13.22
C LYS A 174 2.31 -31.37 14.63
N LEU A 175 2.42 -30.10 14.99
CA LEU A 175 2.02 -29.59 16.30
C LEU A 175 0.51 -29.73 16.52
N VAL A 176 -0.32 -29.45 15.51
CA VAL A 176 -1.78 -29.64 15.59
C VAL A 176 -2.15 -31.10 15.85
N LYS A 177 -1.40 -32.05 15.28
CA LYS A 177 -1.59 -33.50 15.49
C LYS A 177 -1.10 -34.00 16.86
N GLY A 178 -0.66 -33.12 17.75
CA GLY A 178 -0.17 -33.48 19.08
C GLY A 178 1.34 -33.69 19.17
N GLY A 179 2.09 -33.41 18.09
CA GLY A 179 3.56 -33.55 18.07
C GLY A 179 4.29 -32.69 19.11
N TRP A 180 3.62 -31.69 19.69
CA TRP A 180 4.17 -30.94 20.83
C TRP A 180 4.45 -31.85 22.03
N LYS A 181 3.75 -32.97 22.22
CA LYS A 181 4.00 -33.90 23.34
C LYS A 181 5.37 -34.58 23.25
N GLU A 182 5.84 -34.83 22.03
CA GLU A 182 7.12 -35.48 21.77
C GLU A 182 8.28 -34.50 21.90
N LEU A 183 8.03 -33.22 21.57
CA LEU A 183 9.00 -32.13 21.64
C LEU A 183 9.10 -31.49 23.04
N ALA A 184 8.05 -31.63 23.86
CA ALA A 184 8.03 -31.08 25.21
C ALA A 184 9.09 -31.74 26.10
N PRO A 185 9.96 -30.96 26.79
CA PRO A 185 10.85 -31.52 27.79
C PRO A 185 10.03 -32.21 28.91
N LYS A 186 10.39 -33.45 29.27
CA LYS A 186 9.60 -34.30 30.18
C LYS A 186 9.32 -33.66 31.55
N ASN A 187 10.22 -32.81 32.03
CA ASN A 187 10.15 -32.17 33.34
C ASN A 187 9.64 -30.72 33.28
N LEU A 188 9.17 -30.24 32.12
CA LEU A 188 8.71 -28.86 31.97
C LEU A 188 7.29 -28.71 32.56
N ARG A 189 7.16 -27.86 33.58
CA ARG A 189 5.93 -27.59 34.33
C ARG A 189 5.79 -26.09 34.60
N PHE A 190 5.28 -25.36 33.62
CA PHE A 190 5.11 -23.90 33.73
C PHE A 190 4.17 -23.50 34.88
N ASP A 191 3.16 -24.32 35.17
CA ASP A 191 2.18 -24.12 36.24
C ASP A 191 2.79 -24.10 37.65
N GLU A 192 3.98 -24.67 37.83
CA GLU A 192 4.72 -24.70 39.11
C GLU A 192 5.88 -23.69 39.15
N MET A 193 6.12 -22.96 38.05
CA MET A 193 7.25 -22.05 37.90
C MET A 193 6.82 -20.60 38.17
N PRO A 194 7.70 -19.75 38.73
CA PRO A 194 7.45 -18.32 38.75
C PRO A 194 7.70 -17.69 37.36
N ILE A 195 7.05 -16.55 37.09
CA ILE A 195 7.08 -15.90 35.77
C ILE A 195 8.49 -15.47 35.34
N HIS A 196 9.35 -15.05 36.27
CA HIS A 196 10.74 -14.67 35.97
C HIS A 196 11.55 -15.86 35.45
N LYS A 197 11.45 -17.05 36.08
CA LYS A 197 12.11 -18.27 35.60
C LYS A 197 11.55 -18.74 34.26
N THR A 198 10.25 -18.50 34.03
CA THR A 198 9.63 -18.75 32.73
C THR A 198 10.24 -17.86 31.66
N SER A 199 10.39 -16.55 31.95
CA SER A 199 11.07 -15.60 31.06
C SER A 199 12.51 -16.03 30.75
N GLU A 200 13.29 -16.44 31.75
CA GLU A 200 14.65 -16.96 31.56
C GLU A 200 14.68 -18.15 30.59
N LEU A 201 13.75 -19.10 30.74
CA LEU A 201 13.65 -20.26 29.86
C LEU A 201 13.29 -19.87 28.41
N PHE A 202 12.41 -18.89 28.21
CA PHE A 202 12.14 -18.36 26.87
C PHE A 202 13.37 -17.67 26.28
N MET A 203 14.13 -16.91 27.09
CA MET A 203 15.36 -16.25 26.63
C MET A 203 16.43 -17.25 26.15
N GLU A 204 16.53 -18.42 26.78
CA GLU A 204 17.41 -19.50 26.31
C GLU A 204 17.07 -19.95 24.88
N VAL A 205 15.79 -19.95 24.53
CA VAL A 205 15.32 -20.31 23.18
C VAL A 205 15.51 -19.18 22.18
N LEU A 206 15.40 -17.93 22.62
CA LEU A 206 15.56 -16.76 21.75
C LEU A 206 17.06 -16.43 21.49
N SER A 207 17.97 -17.33 21.87
CA SER A 207 19.42 -17.28 21.63
C SER A 207 20.08 -15.97 22.04
N ASN A 208 19.59 -15.36 23.13
CA ASN A 208 20.05 -14.04 23.56
C ASN A 208 20.43 -14.04 25.03
N LYS A 209 21.74 -14.11 25.31
CA LYS A 209 22.29 -14.14 26.68
C LYS A 209 22.57 -12.73 27.24
N ASP A 210 22.63 -11.70 26.39
CA ASP A 210 23.17 -10.38 26.74
C ASP A 210 22.18 -9.21 26.57
N SER A 211 20.95 -9.45 26.10
CA SER A 211 19.96 -8.39 25.90
C SER A 211 19.03 -8.14 27.08
N ASN A 212 18.43 -6.95 27.09
CA ASN A 212 17.35 -6.52 27.97
C ASN A 212 16.23 -7.57 28.12
N VAL A 213 16.27 -8.33 29.22
CA VAL A 213 15.27 -9.34 29.63
C VAL A 213 13.89 -8.71 29.87
N GLY A 214 13.85 -7.38 30.07
CA GLY A 214 12.64 -6.65 30.44
C GLY A 214 11.48 -6.80 29.46
N ASP A 215 11.72 -6.79 28.15
CA ASP A 215 10.64 -6.84 27.15
C ASP A 215 9.94 -8.21 27.11
N VAL A 216 10.71 -9.31 27.22
CA VAL A 216 10.17 -10.67 27.25
C VAL A 216 9.41 -10.90 28.55
N LEU A 217 9.99 -10.48 29.68
CA LEU A 217 9.32 -10.57 30.97
C LEU A 217 8.01 -9.77 30.97
N ALA A 218 8.03 -8.51 30.53
CA ALA A 218 6.85 -7.65 30.47
C ALA A 218 5.75 -8.23 29.55
N CYS A 219 6.14 -8.82 28.42
CA CYS A 219 5.21 -9.49 27.51
C CYS A 219 4.55 -10.70 28.19
N LEU A 220 5.33 -11.54 28.88
CA LEU A 220 4.82 -12.71 29.59
C LEU A 220 3.99 -12.34 30.82
N GLU A 221 4.37 -11.31 31.56
CA GLU A 221 3.57 -10.78 32.68
C GLU A 221 2.24 -10.22 32.21
N GLN A 222 2.21 -9.52 31.07
CA GLN A 222 0.96 -9.06 30.48
C GLN A 222 0.04 -10.22 30.14
N PHE A 223 0.59 -11.28 29.54
CA PHE A 223 -0.18 -12.48 29.25
C PHE A 223 -0.65 -13.22 30.52
N ASP A 224 0.20 -13.32 31.54
CA ASP A 224 -0.13 -14.01 32.80
C ASP A 224 -1.26 -13.31 33.58
N ARG A 225 -1.39 -11.98 33.48
CA ARG A 225 -2.53 -11.24 34.05
C ARG A 225 -3.87 -11.71 33.47
N ASP A 226 -3.91 -11.97 32.16
CA ASP A 226 -5.12 -12.38 31.47
C ASP A 226 -5.32 -13.92 31.50
N MET A 227 -4.22 -14.68 31.49
CA MET A 227 -4.19 -16.14 31.42
C MET A 227 -3.18 -16.71 32.45
N PRO A 228 -3.53 -16.72 33.76
CA PRO A 228 -2.59 -17.09 34.81
C PRO A 228 -1.96 -18.47 34.60
N MET A 229 -0.63 -18.51 34.58
CA MET A 229 0.18 -19.67 34.25
C MET A 229 -0.09 -20.86 35.19
N ARG A 230 -0.32 -20.59 36.48
CA ARG A 230 -0.69 -21.60 37.49
C ARG A 230 -1.89 -22.48 37.12
N PHE A 231 -2.77 -21.99 36.25
CA PHE A 231 -3.95 -22.72 35.77
C PHE A 231 -3.84 -23.10 34.28
N ASN A 232 -2.85 -22.54 33.58
CA ASN A 232 -2.72 -22.61 32.13
C ASN A 232 -1.34 -23.10 31.68
N GLY A 233 -0.60 -23.84 32.52
CA GLY A 233 0.76 -24.29 32.22
C GLY A 233 0.90 -24.99 30.86
N LEU A 234 -0.11 -25.77 30.45
CA LEU A 234 -0.13 -26.41 29.13
C LEU A 234 -0.16 -25.41 27.96
N ALA A 235 -0.81 -24.26 28.12
CA ALA A 235 -0.81 -23.21 27.09
C ALA A 235 0.60 -22.63 26.93
N TYR A 236 1.29 -22.35 28.04
CA TYR A 236 2.69 -21.92 28.04
C TYR A 236 3.62 -22.98 27.43
N THR A 237 3.38 -24.27 27.69
CA THR A 237 4.11 -25.36 27.03
C THR A 237 3.96 -25.33 25.52
N LYS A 238 2.73 -25.13 25.01
CA LYS A 238 2.49 -25.06 23.56
C LYS A 238 3.12 -23.82 22.94
N ILE A 239 3.02 -22.66 23.60
CA ILE A 239 3.70 -21.43 23.17
C ILE A 239 5.20 -21.65 23.09
N TYR A 240 5.81 -22.17 24.16
CA TYR A 240 7.24 -22.43 24.25
C TYR A 240 7.73 -23.33 23.11
N ILE A 241 7.06 -24.47 22.89
CA ILE A 241 7.45 -25.41 21.83
C ILE A 241 7.30 -24.78 20.46
N TRP A 242 6.20 -24.07 20.20
CA TRP A 242 6.02 -23.43 18.90
C TRP A 242 7.08 -22.37 18.65
N VAL A 243 7.33 -21.48 19.61
CA VAL A 243 8.41 -20.45 19.53
C VAL A 243 9.75 -21.12 19.24
N GLN A 244 10.09 -22.18 19.97
CA GLN A 244 11.34 -22.91 19.78
C GLN A 244 11.49 -23.48 18.36
N GLN A 245 10.43 -24.07 17.80
CA GLN A 245 10.50 -24.63 16.45
C GLN A 245 10.63 -23.54 15.38
N ILE A 246 9.89 -22.43 15.51
CA ILE A 246 9.94 -21.33 14.54
C ILE A 246 11.29 -20.62 14.59
N VAL A 247 11.82 -20.36 15.79
CA VAL A 247 13.15 -19.77 15.97
C VAL A 247 14.20 -20.65 15.32
N LYS A 248 14.18 -21.97 15.55
CA LYS A 248 15.10 -22.90 14.87
C LYS A 248 15.04 -22.82 13.35
N ILE A 249 13.84 -22.79 12.78
CA ILE A 249 13.66 -22.66 11.33
C ILE A 249 14.30 -21.37 10.82
N PHE A 250 14.13 -20.26 11.53
CA PHE A 250 14.70 -18.98 11.16
C PHE A 250 16.21 -18.90 11.40
N GLU A 251 16.73 -19.45 12.50
CA GLU A 251 18.17 -19.56 12.76
C GLU A 251 18.86 -20.33 11.63
N GLU A 252 18.38 -21.54 11.31
CA GLU A 252 18.91 -22.34 10.21
C GLU A 252 18.83 -21.58 8.88
N PHE A 253 17.76 -20.84 8.64
CA PHE A 253 17.61 -20.06 7.42
C PHE A 253 18.61 -18.88 7.35
N ILE A 254 18.79 -18.14 8.44
CA ILE A 254 19.75 -17.03 8.54
C ILE A 254 21.18 -17.56 8.37
N GLU A 255 21.51 -18.70 8.98
CA GLU A 255 22.82 -19.35 8.85
C GLU A 255 23.13 -19.80 7.42
N ASN A 256 22.11 -20.27 6.69
CA ASN A 256 22.24 -20.70 5.29
C ASN A 256 22.24 -19.53 4.30
N HIS A 257 21.83 -18.33 4.72
CA HIS A 257 21.78 -17.12 3.88
C HIS A 257 22.47 -15.91 4.55
N PRO A 258 23.75 -16.02 4.90
CA PRO A 258 24.47 -14.95 5.62
C PRO A 258 24.54 -13.64 4.82
N GLU A 259 24.55 -13.71 3.48
CA GLU A 259 24.52 -12.55 2.60
C GLU A 259 23.25 -11.71 2.73
N LEU A 260 22.13 -12.34 3.13
CA LEU A 260 20.83 -11.69 3.29
C LEU A 260 20.58 -11.18 4.71
N PHE A 261 21.12 -11.83 5.75
CA PHE A 261 20.74 -11.51 7.13
C PHE A 261 21.89 -11.12 8.06
N LEU A 262 23.15 -11.46 7.76
CA LEU A 262 24.30 -11.10 8.59
C LEU A 262 25.01 -9.85 8.04
N PRO A 263 25.63 -9.01 8.89
CA PRO A 263 26.33 -7.81 8.42
C PRO A 263 27.40 -8.14 7.37
N LYS A 264 27.53 -7.29 6.36
CA LYS A 264 28.65 -7.42 5.42
C LYS A 264 30.00 -7.26 6.15
N PRO A 265 31.03 -8.06 5.81
CA PRO A 265 32.38 -7.88 6.35
C PRO A 265 32.92 -6.49 6.01
N GLU A 266 33.78 -5.96 6.87
CA GLU A 266 34.30 -4.61 6.72
C GLU A 266 35.29 -4.47 5.56
N SER A 267 35.88 -5.58 5.11
CA SER A 267 36.71 -5.65 3.90
C SER A 267 36.56 -7.01 3.24
N ARG A 268 36.60 -7.02 1.90
CA ARG A 268 36.70 -8.20 1.05
C ARG A 268 37.60 -7.88 -0.13
N GLU A 269 38.20 -8.91 -0.73
CA GLU A 269 38.90 -8.75 -1.99
C GLU A 269 37.90 -8.44 -3.11
N ALA A 270 38.22 -7.46 -3.95
CA ALA A 270 37.38 -7.11 -5.08
C ALA A 270 37.35 -8.26 -6.09
N THR A 271 36.14 -8.66 -6.50
CA THR A 271 35.90 -9.63 -7.57
C THR A 271 35.35 -8.90 -8.80
N GLU A 272 35.39 -9.54 -9.98
CA GLU A 272 34.81 -8.96 -11.21
C GLU A 272 33.31 -8.61 -11.07
N ASN A 273 32.60 -9.25 -10.14
CA ASN A 273 31.18 -9.03 -9.86
C ASN A 273 30.92 -8.12 -8.64
N SER A 274 31.95 -7.60 -7.98
CA SER A 274 31.80 -6.73 -6.81
C SER A 274 31.07 -5.44 -7.19
N LYS A 275 30.06 -5.08 -6.39
CA LYS A 275 29.22 -3.89 -6.61
C LYS A 275 29.02 -3.15 -5.29
N ALA A 276 29.57 -1.95 -5.20
CA ALA A 276 29.31 -1.02 -4.12
C ALA A 276 27.89 -0.47 -4.24
N ILE A 277 26.99 -0.95 -3.39
CA ILE A 277 25.60 -0.48 -3.33
C ILE A 277 25.59 0.85 -2.58
N VAL A 278 25.19 1.93 -3.26
CA VAL A 278 25.19 3.29 -2.73
C VAL A 278 23.82 3.92 -2.90
N ARG A 279 23.27 4.48 -1.82
CA ARG A 279 21.98 5.19 -1.85
C ARG A 279 22.11 6.53 -2.55
N LEU A 280 21.21 6.77 -3.51
CA LEU A 280 21.10 7.97 -4.31
C LEU A 280 19.77 8.67 -3.98
N PHE A 281 19.88 9.85 -3.39
CA PHE A 281 18.73 10.66 -2.99
C PHE A 281 18.46 11.72 -4.06
N GLN A 282 17.19 11.97 -4.36
CA GLN A 282 16.77 13.04 -5.26
C GLN A 282 16.00 14.10 -4.47
N LEU A 283 16.56 15.31 -4.38
CA LEU A 283 15.97 16.45 -3.69
C LEU A 283 16.12 17.70 -4.57
N ASP A 284 15.05 18.46 -4.75
CA ASP A 284 15.02 19.70 -5.54
C ASP A 284 15.66 19.58 -6.92
N GLY A 285 15.41 18.47 -7.60
CA GLY A 285 15.95 18.17 -8.93
C GLY A 285 17.42 17.76 -8.96
N LYS A 286 18.16 17.83 -7.84
CA LYS A 286 19.55 17.39 -7.70
C LYS A 286 19.61 15.93 -7.20
N LYS A 287 20.59 15.18 -7.70
CA LYS A 287 20.89 13.80 -7.28
C LYS A 287 22.16 13.79 -6.42
N VAL A 288 22.05 13.28 -5.20
CA VAL A 288 23.10 13.34 -4.17
C VAL A 288 23.32 12.00 -3.49
N VAL A 289 24.53 11.79 -2.99
CA VAL A 289 24.93 10.60 -2.21
C VAL A 289 25.60 11.03 -0.91
N MET A 290 25.44 10.26 0.17
CA MET A 290 26.18 10.49 1.41
C MET A 290 27.67 10.15 1.18
N ALA A 291 28.57 11.10 1.46
CA ALA A 291 29.97 11.01 1.06
C ALA A 291 30.72 9.90 1.81
N HIS A 292 30.56 9.83 3.13
CA HIS A 292 31.14 8.78 3.96
C HIS A 292 30.55 7.40 3.65
N GLU A 293 29.24 7.32 3.34
CA GLU A 293 28.62 6.07 2.89
C GLU A 293 29.24 5.60 1.58
N PHE A 294 29.38 6.48 0.60
CA PHE A 294 30.01 6.16 -0.67
C PHE A 294 31.43 5.61 -0.45
N LEU A 295 32.27 6.33 0.30
CA LEU A 295 33.65 5.92 0.58
C LEU A 295 33.69 4.55 1.29
N TYR A 296 32.88 4.37 2.33
CA TYR A 296 32.80 3.13 3.09
C TYR A 296 32.39 1.95 2.20
N ARG A 297 31.36 2.11 1.37
CA ARG A 297 30.88 1.04 0.46
C ARG A 297 31.93 0.63 -0.55
N MET A 298 32.69 1.58 -1.06
CA MET A 298 33.82 1.30 -1.96
C MET A 298 34.92 0.51 -1.26
N LYS A 299 35.31 0.90 -0.04
CA LYS A 299 36.30 0.17 0.78
C LYS A 299 35.85 -1.26 1.08
N CYS A 300 34.59 -1.47 1.48
CA CYS A 300 34.08 -2.80 1.82
C CYS A 300 34.07 -3.78 0.65
N GLU A 301 33.88 -3.29 -0.57
CA GLU A 301 33.89 -4.10 -1.79
C GLU A 301 35.30 -4.26 -2.39
N GLY A 302 36.33 -3.76 -1.70
CA GLY A 302 37.74 -3.95 -2.05
C GLY A 302 38.28 -3.01 -3.13
N PHE A 303 37.59 -1.91 -3.41
CA PHE A 303 38.05 -0.92 -4.40
C PHE A 303 39.19 -0.05 -3.84
N ASP A 304 40.15 0.30 -4.69
CA ASP A 304 41.18 1.30 -4.38
C ASP A 304 40.57 2.71 -4.35
N VAL A 305 40.56 3.32 -3.16
CA VAL A 305 39.99 4.65 -2.91
C VAL A 305 41.04 5.73 -2.66
N SER A 306 42.34 5.42 -2.73
CA SER A 306 43.41 6.33 -2.28
C SER A 306 43.44 7.69 -3.01
N LYS A 307 42.85 7.79 -4.20
CA LYS A 307 42.78 9.04 -4.98
C LYS A 307 41.78 10.07 -4.45
N PHE A 308 40.76 9.64 -3.70
CA PHE A 308 39.68 10.53 -3.25
C PHE A 308 39.34 10.37 -1.76
N GLU A 309 39.87 9.35 -1.09
CA GLU A 309 39.75 9.13 0.35
C GLU A 309 40.14 10.38 1.16
N GLY A 310 41.33 10.95 0.90
CA GLY A 310 41.81 12.16 1.57
C GLY A 310 40.98 13.43 1.29
N ILE A 311 40.06 13.39 0.32
CA ILE A 311 39.12 14.48 0.04
C ILE A 311 37.83 14.29 0.86
N ILE A 312 37.38 13.04 1.04
CA ILE A 312 36.12 12.72 1.72
C ILE A 312 36.31 12.62 3.24
N GLU A 313 37.40 12.02 3.73
CA GLU A 313 37.62 11.81 5.17
C GLU A 313 37.60 13.08 6.03
N PRO A 314 38.09 14.25 5.57
CA PRO A 314 38.00 15.49 6.35
C PRO A 314 36.59 16.10 6.40
N MET A 315 35.63 15.57 5.64
CA MET A 315 34.27 16.08 5.63
C MET A 315 33.51 15.67 6.89
N GLU A 316 32.42 16.38 7.19
CA GLU A 316 31.48 15.94 8.20
C GLU A 316 30.83 14.61 7.78
N ASN A 317 30.59 13.73 8.75
CA ASN A 317 30.03 12.39 8.53
C ASN A 317 28.72 12.39 7.72
N TYR A 318 27.90 13.44 7.86
CA TYR A 318 26.61 13.62 7.19
C TYR A 318 26.71 14.42 5.88
N ARG A 319 27.91 14.80 5.45
CA ARG A 319 28.11 15.54 4.21
C ARG A 319 27.68 14.70 3.01
N THR A 320 27.02 15.33 2.05
CA THR A 320 26.69 14.69 0.77
C THR A 320 27.47 15.32 -0.38
N LEU A 321 27.52 14.59 -1.49
CA LEU A 321 28.11 15.03 -2.74
C LEU A 321 27.07 14.88 -3.85
N THR A 322 27.04 15.82 -4.79
CA THR A 322 26.26 15.65 -6.02
C THR A 322 26.85 14.52 -6.85
N ILE A 323 26.00 13.80 -7.59
CA ILE A 323 26.47 12.72 -8.46
C ILE A 323 27.49 13.21 -9.50
N HIS A 324 27.38 14.47 -9.93
CA HIS A 324 28.32 15.09 -10.87
C HIS A 324 29.71 15.22 -10.25
N LYS A 325 29.77 15.70 -8.99
CA LYS A 325 31.02 15.78 -8.24
C LYS A 325 31.64 14.40 -7.99
N ILE A 326 30.82 13.36 -7.81
CA ILE A 326 31.32 11.97 -7.75
C ILE A 326 31.95 11.54 -9.07
N PHE A 327 31.32 11.83 -10.22
CA PHE A 327 31.91 11.53 -11.53
C PHE A 327 33.22 12.27 -11.79
N ASP A 328 33.40 13.46 -11.23
CA ASP A 328 34.64 14.23 -11.33
C ASP A 328 35.75 13.68 -10.40
N LEU A 329 35.37 13.24 -9.20
CA LEU A 329 36.31 12.75 -8.18
C LEU A 329 36.77 11.31 -8.42
N VAL A 330 35.90 10.45 -8.97
CA VAL A 330 36.12 9.00 -9.01
C VAL A 330 36.52 8.54 -10.42
N PRO A 331 37.62 7.77 -10.57
CA PRO A 331 38.02 7.21 -11.86
C PRO A 331 36.88 6.43 -12.55
N ARG A 332 36.71 6.64 -13.87
CA ARG A 332 35.63 6.03 -14.66
C ARG A 332 35.58 4.50 -14.58
N ASP A 333 36.72 3.84 -14.43
CA ASP A 333 36.78 2.38 -14.33
C ASP A 333 36.19 1.87 -13.01
N LEU A 334 36.39 2.61 -11.92
CA LEU A 334 35.80 2.30 -10.61
C LEU A 334 34.29 2.59 -10.58
N MET A 335 33.82 3.56 -11.37
CA MET A 335 32.38 3.88 -11.46
C MET A 335 31.54 2.72 -11.99
N LYS A 336 32.12 1.79 -12.77
CA LYS A 336 31.44 0.55 -13.19
C LYS A 336 31.16 -0.37 -12.00
N GLY A 337 31.94 -0.27 -10.93
CA GLY A 337 31.79 -1.04 -9.69
C GLY A 337 30.74 -0.49 -8.73
N VAL A 338 30.04 0.60 -9.08
CA VAL A 338 29.04 1.23 -8.20
C VAL A 338 27.63 0.95 -8.71
N GLU A 339 26.74 0.56 -7.80
CA GLU A 339 25.31 0.47 -8.06
C GLU A 339 24.57 1.53 -7.24
N PHE A 340 24.00 2.51 -7.94
CA PHE A 340 23.24 3.59 -7.31
C PHE A 340 21.77 3.19 -7.14
N VAL A 341 21.30 3.11 -5.91
CA VAL A 341 19.92 2.79 -5.54
C VAL A 341 19.14 4.08 -5.33
N CYS A 342 18.10 4.33 -6.14
CA CYS A 342 17.28 5.53 -6.03
C CYS A 342 16.31 5.41 -4.85
N MET A 343 16.47 6.31 -3.89
CA MET A 343 15.64 6.35 -2.69
C MET A 343 14.28 7.00 -3.00
N ASP A 344 13.20 6.40 -2.47
CA ASP A 344 11.84 6.87 -2.71
C ASP A 344 11.60 8.20 -1.98
N PRO A 345 10.90 9.19 -2.58
CA PRO A 345 10.55 10.45 -1.90
C PRO A 345 9.84 10.26 -0.56
N VAL A 346 9.04 9.20 -0.40
CA VAL A 346 8.39 8.85 0.87
C VAL A 346 9.43 8.52 1.94
N THR A 347 10.50 7.81 1.60
CA THR A 347 11.62 7.52 2.51
C THR A 347 12.41 8.77 2.90
N ILE A 348 12.48 9.76 2.00
CA ILE A 348 13.13 11.06 2.26
C ILE A 348 12.30 11.92 3.22
N SER A 349 10.97 11.76 3.22
CA SER A 349 10.06 12.44 4.16
C SER A 349 10.03 11.85 5.57
N THR A 350 10.80 10.79 5.82
CA THR A 350 10.94 10.10 7.11
C THR A 350 12.39 10.12 7.59
N LEU A 351 12.64 9.60 8.78
CA LEU A 351 13.99 9.36 9.29
C LEU A 351 14.75 8.37 8.39
N VAL A 352 15.93 8.78 7.91
CA VAL A 352 16.79 8.00 7.03
C VAL A 352 17.90 7.34 7.85
N PRO A 353 18.10 6.02 7.75
CA PRO A 353 19.17 5.33 8.46
C PRO A 353 20.55 5.84 8.06
N PHE A 354 21.44 6.06 9.03
CA PHE A 354 22.80 6.52 8.81
C PHE A 354 23.84 5.39 8.93
N LEU A 355 25.00 5.54 8.28
CA LEU A 355 26.02 4.49 8.21
C LEU A 355 26.59 4.12 9.59
N TYR A 356 26.93 5.13 10.38
CA TYR A 356 27.61 4.97 11.68
C TYR A 356 26.63 4.79 12.85
N GLY A 357 25.37 4.43 12.56
CA GLY A 357 24.29 4.35 13.54
C GLY A 357 23.44 5.63 13.59
N GLY A 358 22.22 5.49 14.13
CA GLY A 358 21.26 6.58 14.21
C GLY A 358 20.49 6.87 12.93
N TYR A 359 19.69 7.93 12.98
CA TYR A 359 18.78 8.35 11.92
C TYR A 359 18.91 9.84 11.68
N CYS A 360 18.83 10.26 10.42
CA CYS A 360 18.87 11.66 10.04
C CYS A 360 17.61 12.07 9.28
N LEU A 361 17.15 13.31 9.52
CA LEU A 361 16.24 13.97 8.60
C LEU A 361 17.07 14.61 7.48
N ILE A 362 16.63 14.44 6.24
CA ILE A 362 17.28 15.09 5.10
C ILE A 362 16.55 16.41 4.85
N LYS A 363 17.09 17.51 5.38
CA LYS A 363 16.64 18.89 5.11
C LYS A 363 17.56 19.58 4.09
N PHE A 364 17.00 20.51 3.32
CA PHE A 364 17.69 21.20 2.21
C PHE A 364 17.98 22.66 2.55
N ASP A 365 19.26 22.99 2.80
CA ASP A 365 19.73 24.37 3.04
C ASP A 365 20.63 24.86 1.87
N GLY A 366 20.23 24.60 0.62
CA GLY A 366 20.92 25.09 -0.58
C GLY A 366 22.13 24.27 -1.05
N ASP A 367 23.13 24.05 -0.19
CA ASP A 367 24.41 23.37 -0.52
C ASP A 367 24.96 22.43 0.57
N SER A 368 24.28 22.29 1.70
CA SER A 368 24.67 21.43 2.83
C SER A 368 23.47 20.78 3.51
N PHE A 369 23.71 19.65 4.15
CA PHE A 369 22.70 18.80 4.78
C PHE A 369 22.93 18.83 6.27
N THR A 370 21.92 19.19 7.04
CA THR A 370 21.92 19.05 8.50
C THR A 370 21.32 17.70 8.85
N ALA A 371 22.17 16.74 9.24
CA ALA A 371 21.70 15.58 9.98
C ALA A 371 21.44 16.02 11.42
N VAL A 372 20.18 16.26 11.75
CA VAL A 372 19.80 16.52 13.14
C VAL A 372 19.84 15.18 13.88
N ASN A 373 20.81 15.00 14.77
CA ASN A 373 20.78 13.92 15.75
C ASN A 373 19.57 14.14 16.67
N SER A 374 18.87 13.08 17.02
CA SER A 374 17.65 13.08 17.86
C SER A 374 17.85 13.55 19.32
N GLU A 375 18.95 14.26 19.63
CA GLU A 375 19.28 14.72 20.99
C GLU A 375 19.37 16.25 21.13
N GLU A 376 19.14 17.03 20.07
CA GLU A 376 19.01 18.49 20.19
C GLU A 376 17.58 18.94 19.86
N PRO A 377 16.92 19.73 20.74
CA PRO A 377 15.61 20.28 20.44
C PRO A 377 15.74 21.27 19.28
N VAL A 378 14.92 21.07 18.25
CA VAL A 378 14.77 22.04 17.17
C VAL A 378 14.04 23.25 17.75
N GLU A 379 14.77 24.34 18.00
CA GLU A 379 14.15 25.66 18.10
C GLU A 379 13.58 26.01 16.72
N GLU A 380 12.26 25.88 16.56
CA GLU A 380 11.57 26.50 15.43
C GLU A 380 11.66 28.02 15.59
N ASN A 381 12.59 28.64 14.85
CA ASN A 381 12.50 30.06 14.53
C ASN A 381 11.28 30.26 13.63
N VAL A 382 10.15 30.59 14.24
CA VAL A 382 9.00 31.17 13.55
C VAL A 382 9.40 32.59 13.16
N GLU A 383 9.73 32.81 11.89
CA GLU A 383 9.71 34.15 11.31
C GLU A 383 8.24 34.62 11.26
N GLU A 384 7.85 35.42 12.25
CA GLU A 384 6.60 36.17 12.25
C GLU A 384 6.60 37.17 11.09
N VAL A 385 5.75 36.91 10.09
CA VAL A 385 5.29 37.93 9.14
C VAL A 385 4.27 38.81 9.88
N ILE A 386 4.74 39.95 10.39
CA ILE A 386 3.88 41.00 10.94
C ILE A 386 3.29 41.82 9.79
N ASP A 387 2.00 41.65 9.51
CA ASP A 387 1.18 42.64 8.79
C ASP A 387 0.38 43.46 9.83
N PRO A 388 0.39 44.81 9.76
CA PRO A 388 -0.04 45.66 10.86
C PRO A 388 -1.54 45.99 10.77
N LEU A 389 -2.15 46.22 11.96
CA LEU A 389 -3.22 47.20 12.27
C LEU A 389 -4.38 46.60 13.09
N SER A 390 -4.28 46.75 14.40
CA SER A 390 -5.32 47.18 15.36
C SER A 390 -4.80 46.76 16.73
N GLU A 391 -4.50 47.65 17.67
CA GLU A 391 -5.51 48.26 18.52
C GLU A 391 -4.95 49.45 19.32
N GLU A 392 -5.90 50.16 19.94
CA GLU A 392 -5.80 51.49 20.48
C GLU A 392 -4.93 51.63 21.74
N LYS A 393 -4.33 52.82 21.80
CA LYS A 393 -3.59 53.47 22.90
C LYS A 393 -4.12 53.20 24.32
N GLU A 394 -3.17 52.98 25.24
CA GLU A 394 -3.10 53.74 26.49
C GLU A 394 -1.66 54.19 26.80
N ILE A 395 -1.55 55.40 27.37
CA ILE A 395 -0.33 56.16 27.65
C ILE A 395 -0.05 56.08 29.17
N PRO A 396 1.22 56.12 29.61
CA PRO A 396 1.55 57.08 30.67
C PRO A 396 2.81 57.92 30.41
N GLU A 397 2.59 59.23 30.55
CA GLU A 397 3.42 60.34 31.02
C GLU A 397 4.98 60.25 31.12
N LYS A 398 5.64 61.05 30.25
CA LYS A 398 6.59 62.18 30.49
C LYS A 398 7.34 62.26 31.86
N PRO A 399 8.56 62.89 31.99
CA PRO A 399 8.99 64.11 31.26
C PRO A 399 10.51 64.44 31.04
N LYS A 400 10.79 65.23 29.97
CA LYS A 400 11.60 66.50 29.87
C LYS A 400 13.08 66.51 30.34
N LYS A 401 14.07 67.12 29.65
CA LYS A 401 14.25 68.55 29.22
C LYS A 401 15.45 68.58 28.23
N MET A 402 15.58 69.48 27.24
CA MET A 402 15.78 70.95 27.26
C MET A 402 15.54 71.46 25.81
N LYS A 403 14.62 72.39 25.48
CA LYS A 403 14.61 73.87 25.68
C LYS A 403 15.92 74.54 25.20
N ASN A 404 15.94 75.60 24.38
CA ASN A 404 15.10 76.81 24.44
C ASN A 404 15.48 77.83 23.32
N LEU A 405 14.51 78.57 22.74
CA LEU A 405 14.39 80.06 22.59
C LEU A 405 14.32 80.42 21.09
N ASN A 406 13.50 81.33 20.56
CA ASN A 406 12.58 82.37 21.04
C ASN A 406 11.55 82.65 19.91
N LYS A 407 10.22 82.70 20.15
CA LYS A 407 9.41 83.83 20.69
C LYS A 407 9.58 85.12 19.85
N LYS A 408 8.56 85.89 19.46
CA LYS A 408 7.15 86.04 19.89
C LYS A 408 6.55 87.13 18.98
N LYS A 409 5.25 87.04 18.66
CA LYS A 409 4.25 88.16 18.60
C LYS A 409 2.92 87.54 18.16
N ASN A 410 1.99 87.32 19.09
CA ASN A 410 0.91 88.21 19.56
C ASN A 410 -0.41 87.84 18.85
N ARG A 411 -1.35 87.16 19.53
CA ARG A 411 -2.47 87.72 20.36
C ARG A 411 -3.50 88.43 19.45
N LYS A 412 -4.81 88.22 19.51
CA LYS A 412 -5.72 87.67 20.53
C LYS A 412 -7.09 87.37 19.88
N SER A 413 -7.79 86.43 20.52
CA SER A 413 -9.24 86.18 20.59
C SER A 413 -10.21 87.37 20.45
N ALA A 414 -11.45 87.07 20.03
CA ALA A 414 -12.73 87.32 20.74
C ALA A 414 -13.94 87.23 19.76
N PRO A 415 -15.21 87.28 20.20
CA PRO A 415 -15.90 86.45 21.21
C PRO A 415 -17.20 85.81 20.63
N LYS A 416 -17.87 84.95 21.40
CA LYS A 416 -19.29 84.57 21.16
C LYS A 416 -20.20 85.78 21.47
N ILE A 417 -21.18 86.07 20.59
CA ILE A 417 -22.64 86.09 20.90
C ILE A 417 -23.46 86.64 19.71
N GLN A 418 -24.42 85.80 19.32
CA GLN A 418 -25.77 86.04 18.79
C GLN A 418 -26.07 86.75 17.46
N ILE A 419 -26.91 86.00 16.73
CA ILE A 419 -28.03 86.39 15.87
C ILE A 419 -27.67 87.34 14.73
N SER A 420 -27.52 86.75 13.56
CA SER A 420 -28.31 87.23 12.43
C SER A 420 -28.61 86.08 11.50
N LYS A 421 -29.89 85.99 11.13
CA LYS A 421 -30.38 85.27 9.97
C LYS A 421 -29.39 85.50 8.81
N THR A 422 -28.65 84.48 8.41
CA THR A 422 -28.29 84.36 7.00
C THR A 422 -29.50 83.65 6.41
N ILE A 423 -30.60 84.36 6.12
CA ILE A 423 -30.71 85.15 4.89
C ILE A 423 -29.79 84.48 3.89
N GLU A 424 -30.40 83.57 3.12
CA GLU A 424 -29.97 83.22 1.79
C GLU A 424 -29.24 84.45 1.26
N LYS A 425 -27.91 84.42 1.26
CA LYS A 425 -27.19 85.34 0.40
C LYS A 425 -27.56 84.81 -0.96
N GLU A 426 -28.72 85.27 -1.44
CA GLU A 426 -28.95 85.49 -2.84
C GLU A 426 -27.61 86.06 -3.29
N SER A 427 -26.89 85.21 -4.03
CA SER A 427 -25.91 85.69 -4.96
C SER A 427 -26.46 87.01 -5.50
N ALA A 428 -25.64 88.04 -5.69
CA ALA A 428 -26.08 89.24 -6.40
C ALA A 428 -26.46 88.95 -7.89
N ALA A 429 -26.79 87.70 -8.22
CA ALA A 429 -27.43 87.22 -9.42
C ALA A 429 -28.91 86.92 -9.10
N CYS A 430 -29.81 87.26 -10.03
CA CYS A 430 -31.26 87.20 -9.80
C CYS A 430 -31.75 85.80 -9.33
N PRO A 431 -32.96 85.67 -8.74
CA PRO A 431 -33.48 84.41 -8.19
C PRO A 431 -33.46 83.20 -9.16
N LYS A 432 -33.52 83.45 -10.47
CA LYS A 432 -33.32 82.42 -11.50
C LYS A 432 -31.89 81.88 -11.49
N CYS A 433 -30.89 82.74 -11.36
CA CYS A 433 -29.47 82.37 -11.30
C CYS A 433 -29.11 81.63 -10.01
N TYR A 434 -29.71 81.98 -8.86
CA TYR A 434 -29.47 81.25 -7.60
C TYR A 434 -30.08 79.84 -7.60
N ARG A 435 -31.34 79.68 -8.06
CA ARG A 435 -31.97 78.36 -8.22
C ARG A 435 -31.23 77.51 -9.26
N ALA A 436 -30.80 78.12 -10.36
CA ALA A 436 -29.95 77.45 -11.35
C ALA A 436 -28.61 77.00 -10.74
N SER A 437 -27.96 77.82 -9.92
CA SER A 437 -26.71 77.48 -9.23
C SER A 437 -26.87 76.32 -8.24
N LEU A 438 -27.94 76.32 -7.43
CA LEU A 438 -28.25 75.23 -6.49
C LEU A 438 -28.56 73.91 -7.20
N TYR A 439 -29.34 73.95 -8.27
CA TYR A 439 -29.63 72.76 -9.09
C TYR A 439 -28.34 72.23 -9.73
N THR A 440 -27.52 73.12 -10.28
CA THR A 440 -26.21 72.77 -10.85
C THR A 440 -25.30 72.14 -9.81
N ARG A 441 -25.28 72.65 -8.57
CA ARG A 441 -24.47 72.09 -7.48
C ARG A 441 -24.93 70.70 -7.07
N LYS A 442 -26.24 70.49 -6.90
CA LYS A 442 -26.80 69.17 -6.55
C LYS A 442 -26.62 68.16 -7.69
N ALA A 443 -26.81 68.58 -8.94
CA ALA A 443 -26.55 67.74 -10.10
C ALA A 443 -25.07 67.35 -10.20
N ASN A 444 -24.15 68.29 -9.95
CA ASN A 444 -22.71 68.02 -9.93
C ASN A 444 -22.29 67.11 -8.78
N GLU A 445 -22.93 67.22 -7.61
CA GLU A 445 -22.66 66.35 -6.46
C GLU A 445 -23.17 64.93 -6.69
N LYS A 446 -24.38 64.77 -7.25
CA LYS A 446 -24.89 63.46 -7.67
C LYS A 446 -23.99 62.83 -8.74
N LEU A 447 -23.63 63.60 -9.77
CA LEU A 447 -22.69 63.16 -10.81
C LEU A 447 -21.33 62.77 -10.22
N ARG A 448 -20.87 63.42 -9.15
CA ARG A 448 -19.63 63.06 -8.46
C ARG A 448 -19.76 61.70 -7.75
N LEU A 449 -20.87 61.42 -7.08
CA LEU A 449 -21.11 60.15 -6.40
C LEU A 449 -21.28 59.00 -7.41
N ASP A 450 -22.06 59.21 -8.47
CA ASP A 450 -22.25 58.21 -9.54
C ASP A 450 -20.92 57.88 -10.24
N LYS A 451 -20.04 58.87 -10.42
CA LYS A 451 -18.67 58.66 -10.93
C LYS A 451 -17.80 57.82 -9.99
N ILE A 452 -17.97 57.97 -8.68
CA ILE A 452 -17.22 57.18 -7.68
C ILE A 452 -17.72 55.73 -7.70
N GLU A 453 -19.03 55.52 -7.72
CA GLU A 453 -19.64 54.19 -7.78
C GLU A 453 -19.28 53.43 -9.07
N THR A 454 -19.38 54.11 -10.22
CA THR A 454 -18.98 53.55 -11.51
C THR A 454 -17.50 53.16 -11.51
N LYS A 455 -16.63 53.97 -10.89
CA LYS A 455 -15.20 53.66 -10.76
C LYS A 455 -14.96 52.42 -9.87
N ALA A 456 -15.74 52.25 -8.81
CA ALA A 456 -15.65 51.09 -7.92
C ALA A 456 -16.14 49.79 -8.62
N LEU A 457 -17.25 49.86 -9.35
CA LEU A 457 -17.76 48.74 -10.14
C LEU A 457 -16.80 48.32 -11.25
N ASN A 458 -16.25 49.28 -12.00
CA ASN A 458 -15.24 49.00 -13.03
C ASN A 458 -14.00 48.33 -12.46
N LYS A 459 -13.59 48.67 -11.23
CA LYS A 459 -12.47 47.99 -10.54
C LYS A 459 -12.80 46.53 -10.22
N LYS A 460 -14.02 46.24 -9.77
CA LYS A 460 -14.45 44.85 -9.49
C LYS A 460 -14.57 44.00 -10.75
N VAL A 461 -15.11 44.56 -11.83
CA VAL A 461 -15.19 43.88 -13.14
C VAL A 461 -13.79 43.54 -13.64
N SER A 462 -12.86 44.51 -13.61
CA SER A 462 -11.47 44.28 -14.02
C SER A 462 -10.76 43.22 -13.17
N GLN A 463 -11.13 43.07 -11.89
CA GLN A 463 -10.57 42.02 -11.04
C GLN A 463 -11.12 40.63 -11.41
N MET A 464 -12.43 40.52 -11.63
CA MET A 464 -13.04 39.25 -12.06
C MET A 464 -12.57 38.81 -13.45
N GLU A 465 -12.33 39.74 -14.37
CA GLU A 465 -11.74 39.46 -15.69
C GLU A 465 -10.35 38.83 -15.57
N LYS A 466 -9.49 39.37 -14.69
CA LYS A 466 -8.16 38.79 -14.42
C LYS A 466 -8.23 37.39 -13.82
N GLU A 467 -9.14 37.18 -12.86
CA GLU A 467 -9.32 35.85 -12.24
C GLU A 467 -9.87 34.81 -13.23
N ALA A 468 -10.68 35.22 -14.20
CA ALA A 468 -11.14 34.36 -15.28
C ALA A 468 -9.99 33.99 -16.24
N GLU A 469 -9.18 34.97 -16.65
CA GLU A 469 -8.00 34.73 -17.49
C GLU A 469 -6.99 33.76 -16.84
N GLU A 470 -6.77 33.88 -15.52
CA GLU A 470 -5.89 32.96 -14.78
C GLU A 470 -6.45 31.52 -14.72
N LYS A 471 -7.77 31.37 -14.56
CA LYS A 471 -8.43 30.05 -14.56
C LYS A 471 -8.37 29.41 -15.94
N ASP A 472 -8.60 30.19 -17.00
CA ASP A 472 -8.50 29.71 -18.38
C ASP A 472 -7.08 29.27 -18.72
N ALA A 473 -6.06 30.02 -18.29
CA ALA A 473 -4.66 29.63 -18.43
C ALA A 473 -4.34 28.31 -17.69
N ARG A 474 -4.91 28.11 -16.51
CA ARG A 474 -4.75 26.88 -15.72
C ARG A 474 -5.40 25.67 -16.37
N ILE A 475 -6.58 25.83 -16.97
CA ILE A 475 -7.27 24.77 -17.73
C ILE A 475 -6.41 24.34 -18.92
N LEU A 476 -5.89 25.30 -19.69
CA LEU A 476 -5.00 25.04 -20.84
C LEU A 476 -3.72 24.28 -20.44
N ALA A 477 -3.14 24.59 -19.27
CA ALA A 477 -1.98 23.87 -18.75
C ALA A 477 -2.31 22.42 -18.36
N LEU A 478 -3.48 22.18 -17.76
CA LEU A 478 -3.94 20.84 -17.38
C LEU A 478 -4.25 19.99 -18.61
N GLU A 479 -4.87 20.56 -19.65
CA GLU A 479 -5.13 19.87 -20.91
C GLU A 479 -3.83 19.40 -21.58
N LYS A 480 -2.79 20.23 -21.56
CA LYS A 480 -1.46 19.88 -22.10
C LYS A 480 -0.79 18.73 -21.32
N LEU A 481 -0.96 18.69 -20.00
CA LEU A 481 -0.47 17.58 -19.16
C LEU A 481 -1.24 16.27 -19.43
N LEU A 482 -2.55 16.37 -19.64
CA LEU A 482 -3.38 15.21 -19.92
C LEU A 482 -3.04 14.59 -21.29
N GLU A 483 -2.72 15.44 -22.28
CA GLU A 483 -2.26 15.00 -23.61
C GLU A 483 -0.87 14.34 -23.55
N SER A 484 0.05 14.83 -22.71
CA SER A 484 1.36 14.19 -22.54
C SER A 484 1.26 12.84 -21.84
N GLN A 485 0.37 12.71 -20.84
CA GLN A 485 0.09 11.43 -20.18
C GLN A 485 -0.53 10.40 -21.13
N LYS A 486 -1.47 10.82 -21.99
CA LYS A 486 -2.05 9.94 -23.02
C LYS A 486 -0.99 9.37 -23.95
N LYS A 487 -0.08 10.21 -24.45
CA LYS A 487 1.05 9.76 -25.29
C LYS A 487 1.97 8.78 -24.56
N GLY A 488 2.23 8.99 -23.27
CA GLY A 488 3.00 8.06 -22.43
C GLY A 488 2.31 6.70 -22.26
N MET A 489 0.99 6.70 -22.06
CA MET A 489 0.20 5.46 -21.96
C MET A 489 0.18 4.67 -23.27
N ASP A 490 0.09 5.34 -24.40
CA ASP A 490 0.05 4.67 -25.71
C ASP A 490 1.41 4.07 -26.07
N ALA A 491 2.52 4.74 -25.72
CA ALA A 491 3.86 4.15 -25.83
C ALA A 491 4.01 2.86 -25.00
N LEU A 492 3.52 2.87 -23.75
CA LEU A 492 3.53 1.69 -22.87
C LEU A 492 2.67 0.53 -23.40
N LYS A 493 1.57 0.83 -24.09
CA LYS A 493 0.72 -0.21 -24.74
C LYS A 493 1.45 -0.87 -25.89
N VAL A 494 2.18 -0.11 -26.70
CA VAL A 494 2.98 -0.66 -27.82
C VAL A 494 4.08 -1.58 -27.29
N GLU A 495 4.77 -1.16 -26.22
CA GLU A 495 5.85 -1.93 -25.59
C GLU A 495 5.32 -3.26 -24.99
N LYS A 496 4.16 -3.22 -24.31
CA LYS A 496 3.49 -4.43 -23.80
C LYS A 496 3.04 -5.38 -24.92
N LYS A 497 2.58 -4.84 -26.05
CA LYS A 497 2.17 -5.65 -27.21
C LYS A 497 3.36 -6.41 -27.82
N GLN A 498 4.49 -5.72 -28.01
CA GLN A 498 5.72 -6.36 -28.50
C GLN A 498 6.23 -7.44 -27.54
N MET A 499 6.08 -7.23 -26.24
CA MET A 499 6.46 -8.20 -25.23
C MET A 499 5.58 -9.47 -25.28
N ALA A 500 4.26 -9.31 -25.44
CA ALA A 500 3.31 -10.41 -25.58
C ALA A 500 3.59 -11.26 -26.82
N GLU A 501 3.83 -10.64 -27.98
CA GLU A 501 4.20 -11.34 -29.22
C GLU A 501 5.51 -12.14 -29.08
N ASN A 502 6.46 -11.66 -28.26
CA ASN A 502 7.68 -12.41 -27.96
C ASN A 502 7.43 -13.63 -27.06
N TYR A 503 6.46 -13.55 -26.14
CA TYR A 503 6.09 -14.68 -25.30
C TYR A 503 5.32 -15.75 -26.10
N GLU A 504 4.42 -15.35 -26.98
CA GLU A 504 3.70 -16.28 -27.87
C GLU A 504 4.67 -17.08 -28.77
N LYS A 505 5.70 -16.43 -29.32
CA LYS A 505 6.76 -17.11 -30.08
C LYS A 505 7.52 -18.16 -29.26
N LYS A 506 7.74 -17.91 -27.96
CA LYS A 506 8.39 -18.88 -27.06
C LYS A 506 7.47 -20.03 -26.68
N VAL A 507 6.18 -19.77 -26.46
CA VAL A 507 5.18 -20.81 -26.17
C VAL A 507 5.07 -21.75 -27.37
N ALA A 508 4.97 -21.22 -28.60
CA ALA A 508 4.93 -22.04 -29.81
C ALA A 508 6.21 -22.87 -30.05
N GLN A 509 7.37 -22.43 -29.53
CA GLN A 509 8.60 -23.24 -29.56
C GLN A 509 8.56 -24.39 -28.55
N LEU A 510 7.98 -24.17 -27.37
CA LEU A 510 7.84 -25.18 -26.32
C LEU A 510 6.79 -26.24 -26.68
N GLU A 511 5.68 -25.85 -27.30
CA GLU A 511 4.64 -26.78 -27.78
C GLU A 511 5.22 -27.77 -28.80
N LYS A 512 6.02 -27.30 -29.76
CA LYS A 512 6.72 -28.20 -30.72
C LYS A 512 7.67 -29.20 -30.05
N LEU A 513 8.24 -28.84 -28.90
CA LEU A 513 9.12 -29.70 -28.11
C LEU A 513 8.32 -30.76 -27.34
N ILE A 514 7.13 -30.41 -26.88
CA ILE A 514 6.19 -31.32 -26.21
C ILE A 514 5.68 -32.34 -27.22
N ASP A 515 5.23 -31.91 -28.39
CA ASP A 515 4.75 -32.82 -29.46
C ASP A 515 5.83 -33.86 -29.84
N TYR A 516 7.09 -33.43 -29.99
CA TYR A 516 8.22 -34.34 -30.27
C TYR A 516 8.49 -35.35 -29.14
N GLN A 517 8.19 -34.99 -27.89
CA GLN A 517 8.35 -35.88 -26.74
C GLN A 517 7.18 -36.85 -26.62
N GLU A 518 5.96 -36.42 -26.92
CA GLU A 518 4.76 -37.27 -26.92
C GLU A 518 4.83 -38.35 -28.00
N GLU A 519 5.29 -38.03 -29.21
CA GLU A 519 5.49 -39.01 -30.29
C GLU A 519 6.55 -40.08 -29.91
N ARG A 520 7.57 -39.70 -29.12
CA ARG A 520 8.54 -40.63 -28.54
C ARG A 520 7.96 -41.53 -27.45
N ILE A 521 6.95 -41.08 -26.72
CA ILE A 521 6.29 -41.86 -25.67
C ILE A 521 5.36 -42.90 -26.31
N GLU A 522 4.57 -42.51 -27.31
CA GLU A 522 3.66 -43.42 -28.02
C GLU A 522 4.41 -44.59 -28.68
N THR A 523 5.55 -44.32 -29.30
CA THR A 523 6.40 -45.36 -29.90
C THR A 523 6.99 -46.34 -28.87
N LEU A 524 7.20 -45.91 -27.62
CA LEU A 524 7.64 -46.78 -26.53
C LEU A 524 6.48 -47.59 -25.93
N GLU A 525 5.27 -47.03 -25.91
CA GLU A 525 4.07 -47.66 -25.37
C GLU A 525 3.48 -48.73 -26.29
N ALA A 526 3.51 -48.52 -27.61
CA ALA A 526 3.05 -49.51 -28.59
C ALA A 526 3.81 -50.86 -28.53
N ASN A 527 5.00 -50.88 -27.90
CA ASN A 527 5.81 -52.08 -27.73
C ASN A 527 5.47 -52.93 -26.48
N LYS A 528 4.38 -52.63 -25.74
CA LYS A 528 3.94 -53.41 -24.56
C LYS A 528 2.60 -54.13 -24.78
N VAL A 529 2.57 -55.45 -24.55
CA VAL A 529 1.38 -56.33 -24.66
C VAL A 529 0.54 -56.31 -23.36
N PRO A 530 -0.82 -56.32 -23.40
CA PRO A 530 -1.67 -56.30 -22.20
C PRO A 530 -2.00 -57.70 -21.65
N VAL A 531 -2.06 -57.83 -20.32
CA VAL A 531 -2.36 -59.06 -19.56
C VAL A 531 -3.86 -59.19 -19.24
N ILE A 532 -4.45 -60.37 -19.48
CA ILE A 532 -5.82 -60.76 -19.08
C ILE A 532 -5.75 -61.73 -17.88
N LEU A 533 -6.57 -61.47 -16.85
CA LEU A 533 -7.03 -62.42 -15.80
C LEU A 533 -8.49 -62.83 -16.14
N SER A 534 -8.85 -64.09 -15.90
CA SER A 534 -10.13 -64.75 -16.30
C SER A 534 -11.40 -64.29 -15.53
N PRO A 535 -12.63 -64.56 -16.05
CA PRO A 535 -13.85 -63.83 -15.66
C PRO A 535 -14.74 -64.54 -14.61
N THR A 536 -15.26 -63.77 -13.66
CA THR A 536 -16.41 -64.16 -12.81
C THR A 536 -17.24 -62.93 -12.43
N LYS A 537 -18.56 -63.13 -12.30
CA LYS A 537 -19.62 -62.10 -12.20
C LYS A 537 -19.28 -60.96 -11.23
N ALA A 538 -19.38 -59.74 -11.74
CA ALA A 538 -19.36 -58.49 -10.98
C ALA A 538 -20.61 -58.41 -10.06
N ASP A 539 -20.36 -58.16 -8.78
CA ASP A 539 -21.28 -57.94 -7.67
C ASP A 539 -21.87 -56.50 -7.67
N GLU A 540 -22.81 -56.21 -6.76
CA GLU A 540 -23.43 -54.88 -6.59
C GLU A 540 -22.39 -53.76 -6.33
N ASN A 541 -21.23 -54.11 -5.77
CA ASN A 541 -20.14 -53.19 -5.49
C ASN A 541 -19.41 -52.75 -6.76
N THR A 542 -19.24 -53.67 -7.72
CA THR A 542 -18.60 -53.38 -9.01
C THR A 542 -19.48 -52.53 -9.94
N GLU A 543 -20.80 -52.51 -9.76
CA GLU A 543 -21.71 -51.61 -10.48
C GLU A 543 -21.65 -50.19 -9.90
N LYS A 544 -21.70 -50.04 -8.56
CA LYS A 544 -21.54 -48.74 -7.88
C LYS A 544 -20.21 -48.05 -8.20
N VAL A 545 -19.12 -48.82 -8.30
CA VAL A 545 -17.82 -48.28 -8.70
C VAL A 545 -17.83 -47.76 -10.15
N ARG A 546 -18.56 -48.39 -11.07
CA ARG A 546 -18.69 -47.87 -12.44
C ARG A 546 -19.52 -46.59 -12.50
N ASP A 547 -20.63 -46.53 -11.77
CA ASP A 547 -21.47 -45.33 -11.73
C ASP A 547 -20.72 -44.13 -11.13
N ALA A 548 -19.90 -44.36 -10.11
CA ALA A 548 -19.01 -43.34 -9.55
C ALA A 548 -17.97 -42.83 -10.57
N ILE A 549 -17.37 -43.71 -11.38
CA ILE A 549 -16.44 -43.31 -12.45
C ILE A 549 -17.15 -42.42 -13.48
N PHE A 550 -18.32 -42.82 -13.95
CA PHE A 550 -19.08 -42.03 -14.94
C PHE A 550 -19.47 -40.66 -14.39
N SER A 551 -19.91 -40.58 -13.13
CA SER A 551 -20.22 -39.31 -12.47
C SER A 551 -18.99 -38.39 -12.39
N LEU A 552 -17.84 -38.90 -11.96
CA LEU A 552 -16.59 -38.12 -11.86
C LEU A 552 -16.09 -37.64 -13.23
N MET A 553 -16.22 -38.47 -14.27
CA MET A 553 -15.83 -38.09 -15.63
C MET A 553 -16.75 -37.01 -16.22
N ASN A 554 -18.05 -37.06 -15.94
CA ASN A 554 -18.99 -36.02 -16.34
C ASN A 554 -18.66 -34.68 -15.67
N ILE A 555 -18.37 -34.68 -14.37
CA ILE A 555 -17.94 -33.46 -13.65
C ILE A 555 -16.68 -32.85 -14.29
N GLN A 556 -15.69 -33.69 -14.63
CA GLN A 556 -14.46 -33.23 -15.28
C GLN A 556 -14.73 -32.63 -16.67
N GLY A 557 -15.67 -33.21 -17.43
CA GLY A 557 -16.16 -32.66 -18.69
C GLY A 557 -16.80 -31.28 -18.53
N THR A 558 -17.72 -31.15 -17.57
CA THR A 558 -18.45 -29.90 -17.30
C THR A 558 -17.54 -28.75 -16.87
N ILE A 559 -16.52 -29.01 -16.04
CA ILE A 559 -15.58 -27.96 -15.62
C ILE A 559 -14.74 -27.47 -16.81
N ARG A 560 -14.34 -28.38 -17.70
CA ARG A 560 -13.55 -28.04 -18.89
C ARG A 560 -14.38 -27.23 -19.89
N SER A 561 -15.66 -27.54 -20.06
CA SER A 561 -16.54 -26.81 -20.98
C SER A 561 -17.01 -25.47 -20.41
N GLU A 562 -17.49 -25.44 -19.16
CA GLU A 562 -18.10 -24.23 -18.58
C GLU A 562 -17.07 -23.22 -18.01
N GLN A 563 -15.81 -23.64 -17.83
CA GLN A 563 -14.67 -22.82 -17.40
C GLN A 563 -14.98 -21.84 -16.23
N PRO A 564 -15.41 -22.36 -15.08
CA PRO A 564 -15.89 -21.54 -13.96
C PRO A 564 -14.83 -20.58 -13.40
N ILE A 565 -13.56 -20.99 -13.39
CA ILE A 565 -12.42 -20.18 -12.92
C ILE A 565 -12.23 -18.92 -13.77
N ALA A 566 -12.30 -19.04 -15.10
CA ALA A 566 -12.13 -17.91 -15.99
C ALA A 566 -13.29 -16.91 -15.83
N LYS A 567 -14.53 -17.42 -15.75
CA LYS A 567 -15.73 -16.61 -15.54
C LYS A 567 -15.68 -15.82 -14.23
N VAL A 568 -15.34 -16.46 -13.12
CA VAL A 568 -15.23 -15.75 -11.83
C VAL A 568 -14.11 -14.72 -11.84
N SER A 569 -12.96 -15.05 -12.41
CA SER A 569 -11.85 -14.10 -12.56
C SER A 569 -12.27 -12.84 -13.30
N GLU A 570 -13.03 -13.00 -14.39
CA GLU A 570 -13.54 -11.86 -15.15
C GLU A 570 -14.56 -11.05 -14.34
N LEU A 571 -15.51 -11.70 -13.67
CA LEU A 571 -16.52 -11.01 -12.84
C LEU A 571 -15.86 -10.19 -11.74
N THR A 572 -14.94 -10.78 -10.99
CA THR A 572 -14.19 -10.07 -9.95
C THR A 572 -13.39 -8.92 -10.51
N ASN A 573 -12.63 -9.13 -11.59
CA ASN A 573 -11.85 -8.06 -12.22
C ASN A 573 -12.74 -6.91 -12.68
N ARG A 574 -13.93 -7.22 -13.19
CA ARG A 574 -14.90 -6.21 -13.60
C ARG A 574 -15.41 -5.38 -12.42
N LEU A 575 -15.77 -6.02 -11.30
CA LEU A 575 -16.20 -5.30 -10.09
C LEU A 575 -15.07 -4.41 -9.53
N MET A 576 -13.83 -4.92 -9.51
CA MET A 576 -12.66 -4.17 -9.04
C MET A 576 -12.35 -2.93 -9.87
N MET A 577 -12.48 -3.04 -11.19
CA MET A 577 -12.20 -1.92 -12.09
C MET A 577 -13.31 -0.88 -12.12
N THR A 578 -14.51 -1.22 -11.61
CA THR A 578 -15.68 -0.35 -11.65
C THR A 578 -15.93 0.36 -10.31
N THR A 579 -15.66 -0.30 -9.19
CA THR A 579 -15.77 0.32 -7.87
C THR A 579 -14.62 1.30 -7.60
N GLU A 580 -14.90 2.44 -6.96
CA GLU A 580 -13.87 3.37 -6.47
C GLU A 580 -13.44 3.07 -5.03
N SER A 581 -14.25 2.32 -4.26
CA SER A 581 -13.93 1.90 -2.89
C SER A 581 -12.86 0.82 -2.88
N GLU A 582 -11.75 1.11 -2.19
CA GLU A 582 -10.63 0.18 -2.07
C GLU A 582 -10.99 -1.04 -1.21
N GLU A 583 -11.91 -0.89 -0.25
CA GLU A 583 -12.44 -2.00 0.56
C GLU A 583 -13.16 -3.03 -0.31
N VAL A 584 -13.98 -2.57 -1.27
CA VAL A 584 -14.65 -3.46 -2.23
C VAL A 584 -13.62 -4.12 -3.16
N ARG A 585 -12.58 -3.39 -3.62
CA ARG A 585 -11.50 -4.00 -4.43
C ARG A 585 -10.71 -5.06 -3.66
N ILE A 586 -10.43 -4.83 -2.39
CA ILE A 586 -9.78 -5.80 -1.51
C ILE A 586 -10.67 -7.04 -1.33
N SER A 587 -11.96 -6.84 -1.02
CA SER A 587 -12.94 -7.92 -0.88
C SER A 587 -13.03 -8.76 -2.16
N CYS A 588 -13.04 -8.12 -3.33
CA CYS A 588 -13.02 -8.79 -4.63
C CYS A 588 -11.77 -9.67 -4.81
N ARG A 589 -10.56 -9.13 -4.56
CA ARG A 589 -9.31 -9.93 -4.67
C ARG A 589 -9.33 -11.16 -3.76
N LEU A 590 -9.83 -10.99 -2.54
CA LEU A 590 -9.95 -12.08 -1.57
C LEU A 590 -10.97 -13.13 -2.01
N GLU A 591 -12.12 -12.70 -2.52
CA GLU A 591 -13.16 -13.60 -3.03
C GLU A 591 -12.65 -14.42 -4.23
N LEU A 592 -11.97 -13.78 -5.19
CA LEU A 592 -11.37 -14.48 -6.32
C LEU A 592 -10.29 -15.46 -5.88
N SER A 593 -9.36 -15.03 -5.01
CA SER A 593 -8.31 -15.92 -4.50
C SER A 593 -8.89 -17.15 -3.80
N LYS A 594 -9.99 -16.98 -3.04
CA LYS A 594 -10.69 -18.07 -2.39
C LYS A 594 -11.34 -19.00 -3.40
N PHE A 595 -12.11 -18.48 -4.36
CA PHE A 595 -12.79 -19.28 -5.38
C PHE A 595 -11.79 -20.10 -6.22
N LEU A 596 -10.68 -19.50 -6.64
CA LEU A 596 -9.64 -20.20 -7.42
C LEU A 596 -9.01 -21.36 -6.63
N ARG A 597 -8.73 -21.14 -5.34
CA ARG A 597 -8.16 -22.15 -4.44
C ARG A 597 -9.13 -23.31 -4.25
N ASP A 598 -10.39 -23.01 -3.95
CA ASP A 598 -11.42 -24.00 -3.66
C ASP A 598 -11.77 -24.80 -4.92
N CYS A 599 -11.87 -24.14 -6.08
CA CYS A 599 -12.11 -24.81 -7.36
C CYS A 599 -10.91 -25.68 -7.78
N GLY A 600 -9.68 -25.21 -7.54
CA GLY A 600 -8.47 -25.99 -7.73
C GLY A 600 -8.40 -27.22 -6.82
N ALA A 601 -8.82 -27.11 -5.57
CA ALA A 601 -8.91 -28.24 -4.65
C ALA A 601 -9.99 -29.25 -5.08
N TYR A 602 -11.16 -28.77 -5.51
CA TYR A 602 -12.24 -29.59 -6.06
C TYR A 602 -11.77 -30.42 -7.26
N MET A 603 -11.14 -29.78 -8.27
CA MET A 603 -10.61 -30.49 -9.44
C MET A 603 -9.55 -31.53 -9.06
N LYS A 604 -8.64 -31.20 -8.14
CA LYS A 604 -7.63 -32.14 -7.66
C LYS A 604 -8.23 -33.35 -6.95
N ALA A 605 -9.30 -33.17 -6.19
CA ALA A 605 -10.01 -34.28 -5.54
C ALA A 605 -10.67 -35.21 -6.57
N VAL A 606 -11.32 -34.64 -7.59
CA VAL A 606 -11.89 -35.42 -8.73
C VAL A 606 -10.80 -36.24 -9.42
N ASP A 607 -9.67 -35.61 -9.77
CA ASP A 607 -8.56 -36.27 -10.47
C ASP A 607 -7.84 -37.31 -9.59
N ALA A 608 -7.77 -37.10 -8.28
CA ALA A 608 -7.20 -38.06 -7.34
C ALA A 608 -8.09 -39.31 -7.23
N ASN A 609 -9.40 -39.13 -7.06
CA ASN A 609 -10.36 -40.24 -7.02
C ASN A 609 -10.32 -41.06 -8.31
N LEU A 610 -10.30 -40.41 -9.48
CA LEU A 610 -10.18 -41.08 -10.77
C LEU A 610 -8.87 -41.87 -10.89
N ARG A 611 -7.74 -41.35 -10.39
CA ARG A 611 -6.45 -42.07 -10.38
C ARG A 611 -6.48 -43.27 -9.45
N THR A 612 -6.96 -43.12 -8.22
CA THR A 612 -7.04 -44.22 -7.26
C THR A 612 -7.87 -45.38 -7.81
N ILE A 613 -8.99 -45.09 -8.47
CA ILE A 613 -9.84 -46.12 -9.09
C ILE A 613 -9.09 -46.87 -10.21
N ARG A 614 -8.33 -46.14 -11.05
CA ARG A 614 -7.57 -46.74 -12.15
C ARG A 614 -6.42 -47.63 -11.68
N GLU A 615 -5.75 -47.26 -10.60
CA GLU A 615 -4.52 -47.92 -10.13
C GLU A 615 -4.76 -49.16 -9.27
N THR A 616 -5.86 -49.24 -8.52
CA THR A 616 -6.00 -50.31 -7.50
C THR A 616 -6.79 -51.54 -7.94
N GLN A 617 -7.57 -51.50 -9.05
CA GLN A 617 -8.39 -52.60 -9.63
C GLN A 617 -9.30 -53.40 -8.65
N LYS A 618 -9.28 -53.08 -7.36
CA LYS A 618 -10.15 -53.51 -6.26
C LYS A 618 -10.27 -52.35 -5.28
N VAL A 619 -11.30 -51.53 -5.44
CA VAL A 619 -11.64 -50.47 -4.49
C VAL A 619 -12.93 -50.86 -3.77
N ASP A 620 -12.85 -50.88 -2.44
CA ASP A 620 -13.99 -50.88 -1.53
C ASP A 620 -14.58 -49.46 -1.50
N SER A 621 -15.90 -49.29 -1.57
CA SER A 621 -16.56 -47.98 -1.70
C SER A 621 -16.11 -46.96 -0.64
N ASP A 622 -15.69 -47.44 0.52
CA ASP A 622 -15.29 -46.65 1.69
C ASP A 622 -13.89 -46.02 1.60
N ARG A 623 -13.13 -46.28 0.51
CA ARG A 623 -11.79 -45.70 0.31
C ARG A 623 -11.75 -44.51 -0.65
N MET A 624 -12.87 -44.14 -1.27
CA MET A 624 -12.93 -42.93 -2.10
C MET A 624 -13.05 -41.70 -1.19
N ALA A 625 -12.25 -40.66 -1.46
CA ALA A 625 -12.37 -39.42 -0.71
C ALA A 625 -13.63 -38.68 -1.16
N ASP A 626 -14.49 -38.25 -0.22
CA ASP A 626 -15.66 -37.44 -0.56
C ASP A 626 -15.26 -36.18 -1.33
N LEU A 627 -16.02 -35.86 -2.38
CA LEU A 627 -15.80 -34.61 -3.09
C LEU A 627 -16.22 -33.42 -2.21
N PRO A 628 -15.42 -32.35 -2.15
CA PRO A 628 -15.87 -31.11 -1.53
C PRO A 628 -17.04 -30.53 -2.33
N GLN A 629 -17.86 -29.66 -1.71
CA GLN A 629 -18.91 -28.96 -2.46
C GLN A 629 -18.29 -28.04 -3.52
N PHE A 630 -18.96 -27.89 -4.68
CA PHE A 630 -18.48 -26.99 -5.71
C PHE A 630 -18.53 -25.54 -5.18
N PRO A 631 -17.46 -24.75 -5.33
CA PRO A 631 -17.38 -23.43 -4.72
C PRO A 631 -18.43 -22.47 -5.30
N MET A 632 -18.98 -21.64 -4.42
CA MET A 632 -19.92 -20.58 -4.76
C MET A 632 -19.34 -19.23 -4.31
N LEU A 633 -19.72 -18.16 -5.01
CA LEU A 633 -19.38 -16.81 -4.59
C LEU A 633 -20.18 -16.42 -3.34
N SER A 634 -19.53 -15.69 -2.44
CA SER A 634 -20.17 -15.21 -1.21
C SER A 634 -21.32 -14.25 -1.49
N GLN A 635 -22.36 -14.30 -0.65
CA GLN A 635 -23.51 -13.40 -0.78
C GLN A 635 -23.09 -11.92 -0.68
N GLY A 636 -22.03 -11.61 0.09
CA GLY A 636 -21.47 -10.27 0.17
C GLY A 636 -20.92 -9.78 -1.17
N PHE A 637 -20.21 -10.66 -1.90
CA PHE A 637 -19.75 -10.36 -3.26
C PHE A 637 -20.92 -10.21 -4.23
N LEU A 638 -21.92 -11.10 -4.17
CA LEU A 638 -23.11 -11.03 -5.03
C LEU A 638 -23.90 -9.72 -4.81
N ASN A 639 -24.09 -9.32 -3.56
CA ASN A 639 -24.77 -8.07 -3.21
C ASN A 639 -23.96 -6.85 -3.65
N ALA A 640 -22.65 -6.81 -3.39
CA ALA A 640 -21.79 -5.72 -3.82
C ALA A 640 -21.75 -5.60 -5.36
N TYR A 641 -21.72 -6.73 -6.06
CA TYR A 641 -21.80 -6.77 -7.52
C TYR A 641 -23.14 -6.24 -8.03
N LYS A 642 -24.25 -6.68 -7.43
CA LYS A 642 -25.60 -6.22 -7.77
C LYS A 642 -25.81 -4.74 -7.43
N GLU A 643 -25.23 -4.22 -6.37
CA GLU A 643 -25.36 -2.79 -6.00
C GLU A 643 -24.51 -1.87 -6.88
N ILE A 644 -23.28 -2.27 -7.19
CA ILE A 644 -22.29 -1.43 -7.89
C ILE A 644 -22.40 -1.58 -9.41
N ILE A 645 -22.44 -2.81 -9.91
CA ILE A 645 -22.56 -3.09 -11.34
C ILE A 645 -24.04 -3.08 -11.78
N LYS A 646 -24.99 -3.14 -10.83
CA LYS A 646 -26.44 -3.08 -11.09
C LYS A 646 -26.97 -4.20 -11.99
N VAL A 647 -26.21 -5.30 -12.08
CA VAL A 647 -26.56 -6.52 -12.82
C VAL A 647 -26.43 -7.72 -11.88
N ASP A 648 -27.38 -8.65 -11.97
CA ASP A 648 -27.28 -9.93 -11.26
C ASP A 648 -26.09 -10.76 -11.79
N VAL A 649 -25.41 -11.44 -10.87
CA VAL A 649 -24.20 -12.20 -11.23
C VAL A 649 -24.58 -13.39 -12.11
N PRO A 650 -23.90 -13.63 -13.24
CA PRO A 650 -24.16 -14.80 -14.08
C PRO A 650 -23.96 -16.10 -13.30
N LYS A 651 -24.76 -17.13 -13.60
CA LYS A 651 -24.54 -18.47 -13.05
C LYS A 651 -23.20 -19.00 -13.59
N ILE A 652 -22.28 -19.30 -12.67
CA ILE A 652 -20.87 -19.55 -12.99
C ILE A 652 -20.65 -20.96 -13.54
N CYS A 653 -21.34 -21.94 -12.94
CA CYS A 653 -21.32 -23.33 -13.40
C CYS A 653 -22.67 -23.98 -13.14
N GLU A 654 -23.67 -23.64 -13.94
CA GLU A 654 -25.06 -23.98 -13.65
C GLU A 654 -25.27 -25.49 -13.56
N SER A 655 -24.64 -26.30 -14.40
CA SER A 655 -24.80 -27.77 -14.39
C SER A 655 -24.21 -28.46 -13.16
N LEU A 656 -23.30 -27.80 -12.44
CA LEU A 656 -22.73 -28.30 -11.17
C LEU A 656 -23.32 -27.60 -9.94
N LEU A 657 -24.05 -26.48 -10.15
CA LEU A 657 -24.80 -25.74 -9.13
C LEU A 657 -26.27 -26.15 -9.07
N THR A 658 -26.80 -26.65 -10.18
CA THR A 658 -28.15 -27.13 -10.39
C THR A 658 -28.03 -28.64 -10.50
N THR A 659 -28.52 -29.36 -9.49
CA THR A 659 -29.00 -30.71 -9.76
C THR A 659 -30.03 -30.60 -10.90
N PRO A 660 -29.91 -31.39 -11.97
CA PRO A 660 -30.00 -31.03 -13.41
C PRO A 660 -31.32 -30.39 -13.94
N GLU A 661 -31.29 -29.41 -14.90
CA GLU A 661 -32.28 -29.07 -16.00
C GLU A 661 -31.94 -27.76 -16.85
N MET A 662 -32.35 -27.61 -18.16
CA MET A 662 -31.82 -26.86 -19.38
C MET A 662 -32.16 -25.32 -19.75
N GLU A 663 -31.56 -24.73 -20.83
CA GLU A 663 -31.59 -23.32 -21.49
C GLU A 663 -32.59 -23.01 -22.69
N VAL A 664 -32.84 -21.70 -23.14
CA VAL A 664 -33.48 -21.19 -24.45
C VAL A 664 -33.16 -19.67 -24.86
N PRO A 665 -33.11 -19.18 -26.17
CA PRO A 665 -32.81 -17.78 -26.64
C PRO A 665 -33.96 -16.85 -27.22
N ASP A 666 -33.72 -15.53 -27.48
CA ASP A 666 -34.71 -14.42 -27.77
C ASP A 666 -34.79 -13.84 -29.24
N THR A 667 -35.93 -13.23 -29.63
CA THR A 667 -36.38 -12.93 -31.03
C THR A 667 -36.76 -11.46 -31.43
N GLU A 668 -36.49 -10.39 -30.64
CA GLU A 668 -36.99 -9.01 -30.91
C GLU A 668 -35.92 -7.87 -30.91
N CYS A 669 -36.16 -6.77 -31.65
CA CYS A 669 -35.26 -5.61 -31.80
C CYS A 669 -35.46 -4.56 -30.71
N MET A 670 -34.49 -4.39 -29.83
CA MET A 670 -34.70 -3.56 -28.64
C MET A 670 -34.60 -2.02 -28.83
N ILE A 671 -34.51 -1.51 -30.07
CA ILE A 671 -34.52 -0.05 -30.34
C ILE A 671 -35.92 0.43 -30.70
N CYS A 672 -36.57 -0.26 -31.63
CA CYS A 672 -37.96 0.01 -32.00
C CYS A 672 -38.96 -0.88 -31.26
N LEU A 673 -38.49 -1.97 -30.63
CA LEU A 673 -39.28 -3.01 -29.95
C LEU A 673 -40.11 -3.88 -30.89
N ASP A 674 -39.74 -3.92 -32.18
CA ASP A 674 -40.41 -4.75 -33.18
C ASP A 674 -39.66 -6.07 -33.44
N GLU A 675 -40.37 -7.07 -33.93
CA GLU A 675 -39.83 -8.40 -34.24
C GLU A 675 -38.73 -8.36 -35.32
N LEU A 676 -37.70 -9.19 -35.12
CA LEU A 676 -36.56 -9.28 -36.02
C LEU A 676 -36.83 -10.27 -37.13
N MET A 677 -37.32 -9.76 -38.26
CA MET A 677 -37.66 -10.59 -39.41
C MET A 677 -36.41 -10.99 -40.20
N ALA A 678 -36.27 -12.28 -40.54
CA ALA A 678 -35.07 -12.87 -41.14
C ALA A 678 -34.64 -12.28 -42.50
N ASN A 679 -35.55 -11.52 -43.12
CA ASN A 679 -35.42 -10.88 -44.42
C ASN A 679 -35.13 -9.37 -44.34
N GLU A 680 -34.99 -8.81 -43.13
CA GLU A 680 -34.59 -7.41 -42.91
C GLU A 680 -33.10 -7.32 -42.55
N GLU A 681 -32.46 -6.18 -42.86
CA GLU A 681 -31.05 -6.01 -42.51
C GLU A 681 -30.93 -5.89 -40.98
N GLN A 682 -30.24 -6.85 -40.34
CA GLN A 682 -30.07 -6.88 -38.89
C GLN A 682 -28.59 -6.78 -38.50
N ILE A 683 -28.33 -6.11 -37.38
CA ILE A 683 -26.99 -5.96 -36.80
C ILE A 683 -27.03 -6.49 -35.37
N GLN A 684 -26.17 -7.47 -35.09
CA GLN A 684 -26.04 -8.11 -33.79
C GLN A 684 -24.92 -7.46 -32.99
N CYS A 685 -25.18 -7.15 -31.72
CA CYS A 685 -24.14 -6.74 -30.81
C CYS A 685 -23.23 -7.93 -30.47
N GLU A 686 -21.95 -7.83 -30.81
CA GLU A 686 -21.00 -8.91 -30.56
C GLU A 686 -20.82 -9.24 -29.06
N CYS A 687 -21.09 -8.29 -28.16
CA CYS A 687 -20.87 -8.43 -26.72
C CYS A 687 -22.03 -9.12 -25.97
N CYS A 688 -23.28 -8.73 -26.20
CA CYS A 688 -24.43 -9.33 -25.51
C CYS A 688 -25.26 -10.23 -26.42
N LYS A 689 -24.83 -10.40 -27.67
CA LYS A 689 -25.47 -11.23 -28.71
C LYS A 689 -26.92 -10.84 -29.04
N LYS A 690 -27.39 -9.67 -28.59
CA LYS A 690 -28.70 -9.11 -28.96
C LYS A 690 -28.69 -8.53 -30.37
N GLN A 691 -29.79 -8.69 -31.09
CA GLN A 691 -29.95 -8.30 -32.48
C GLN A 691 -30.84 -7.05 -32.60
N TYR A 692 -30.62 -6.24 -33.63
CA TYR A 692 -31.38 -5.03 -33.95
C TYR A 692 -31.55 -4.86 -35.45
N HIS A 693 -32.50 -4.05 -35.89
CA HIS A 693 -32.55 -3.60 -37.27
C HIS A 693 -31.39 -2.65 -37.61
N GLY A 694 -30.80 -2.84 -38.78
CA GLY A 694 -29.63 -2.13 -39.27
C GLY A 694 -29.87 -0.64 -39.48
N GLY A 695 -31.08 -0.24 -39.88
CA GLY A 695 -31.45 1.18 -39.97
C GLY A 695 -31.49 1.86 -38.60
N CYS A 696 -32.13 1.22 -37.61
CA CYS A 696 -32.30 1.76 -36.26
C CYS A 696 -30.95 1.97 -35.56
N ILE A 697 -30.07 0.98 -35.65
CA ILE A 697 -28.77 1.05 -34.98
C ILE A 697 -27.79 1.99 -35.69
N ARG A 698 -27.87 2.19 -37.02
CA ARG A 698 -27.06 3.19 -37.75
C ARG A 698 -27.45 4.61 -37.36
N GLN A 699 -28.75 4.88 -37.27
CA GLN A 699 -29.26 6.20 -36.85
C GLN A 699 -28.90 6.49 -35.39
N TRP A 700 -28.96 5.47 -34.52
CA TRP A 700 -28.46 5.56 -33.16
C TRP A 700 -26.95 5.85 -33.12
N SER A 701 -26.17 5.18 -33.97
CA SER A 701 -24.71 5.32 -34.03
C SER A 701 -24.22 6.68 -34.52
N GLN A 702 -25.01 7.39 -35.33
CA GLN A 702 -24.73 8.78 -35.72
C GLN A 702 -24.80 9.75 -34.53
N THR A 703 -25.58 9.42 -33.49
CA THR A 703 -25.70 10.23 -32.26
C THR A 703 -24.76 9.72 -31.17
N LYS A 704 -24.71 8.39 -30.96
CA LYS A 704 -23.81 7.71 -30.03
C LYS A 704 -23.41 6.35 -30.61
N ARG A 705 -22.12 6.16 -30.93
CA ARG A 705 -21.56 4.94 -31.55
C ARG A 705 -21.49 3.71 -30.61
N THR A 706 -22.50 3.47 -29.77
CA THR A 706 -22.55 2.37 -28.78
C THR A 706 -23.88 1.61 -28.80
N CYS A 707 -23.82 0.29 -28.57
CA CYS A 707 -24.95 -0.62 -28.47
C CYS A 707 -25.97 -0.19 -27.39
N PRO A 708 -27.26 -0.09 -27.69
CA PRO A 708 -28.28 0.33 -26.72
C PRO A 708 -28.39 -0.59 -25.49
N THR A 709 -28.18 -1.89 -25.62
CA THR A 709 -28.42 -2.85 -24.53
C THR A 709 -27.21 -3.08 -23.63
N CYS A 710 -25.99 -2.97 -24.15
CA CYS A 710 -24.77 -3.15 -23.34
C CYS A 710 -23.87 -1.91 -23.29
N ASN A 711 -24.24 -0.84 -23.99
CA ASN A 711 -23.53 0.45 -24.08
C ASN A 711 -22.05 0.36 -24.52
N ARG A 712 -21.64 -0.75 -25.12
CA ARG A 712 -20.31 -0.92 -25.74
C ARG A 712 -20.35 -0.59 -27.22
N GLY A 713 -19.22 -0.15 -27.77
CA GLY A 713 -19.12 0.28 -29.18
C GLY A 713 -19.71 -0.74 -30.15
N ILE A 714 -20.54 -0.27 -31.07
CA ILE A 714 -21.12 -1.10 -32.13
C ILE A 714 -20.60 -0.59 -33.47
N LEU A 715 -20.06 -1.50 -34.29
CA LEU A 715 -19.49 -1.19 -35.59
C LEU A 715 -20.44 -1.67 -36.68
N ASP A 716 -20.62 -0.85 -37.69
CA ASP A 716 -21.38 -1.22 -38.89
C ASP A 716 -20.40 -1.49 -40.03
N ASP A 717 -20.37 -2.74 -40.49
CA ASP A 717 -19.40 -3.24 -41.48
C ASP A 717 -19.53 -2.56 -42.85
N LYS A 718 -20.62 -1.82 -43.13
CA LYS A 718 -20.78 -1.00 -44.35
C LYS A 718 -20.09 0.37 -44.28
N GLU A 719 -19.95 0.97 -43.10
CA GLU A 719 -19.32 2.29 -42.92
C GLU A 719 -17.78 2.17 -42.73
N PHE A 720 -17.32 1.01 -42.25
CA PHE A 720 -15.90 0.66 -42.11
C PHE A 720 -15.64 -0.77 -42.61
N PRO A 721 -15.57 -0.98 -43.94
CA PRO A 721 -15.32 -2.30 -44.50
C PRO A 721 -13.92 -2.80 -44.09
N LYS A 722 -13.84 -4.08 -43.75
CA LYS A 722 -12.58 -4.77 -43.47
C LYS A 722 -11.73 -4.76 -44.76
N LEU A 723 -10.40 -4.57 -44.64
CA LEU A 723 -9.52 -4.52 -45.82
C LEU A 723 -9.48 -5.90 -46.50
N SER A 724 -10.27 -5.94 -47.59
CA SER A 724 -10.82 -7.04 -48.41
C SER A 724 -11.59 -8.11 -47.66
#